data_AF-A0A7Z9ZI33-F1
#
_entry.id   AF-A0A7Z9ZI33-F1
#
_cell.length_a   1.000
_cell.length_b   1.000
_cell.length_c   1.000
_cell.angle_alpha   90.00
_cell.angle_beta   90.00
_cell.angle_gamma   90.00
#
_symmetry.space_group_name_H-M   'P 1'
#
loop_
_entity.id
_entity.type
_entity.pdbx_description
1 polymer ?
#
loop_
_entity_poly.entity_id
_entity_poly.type
_entity_poly.pdbx_seq_one_letter_code
_entity_poly.pdbx_strand_id
1 'polypeptide(L)'
;MSQKKQQQGEALKRAVLAALIEAARQRIPGVGSLWAAVETYRQEIAQASRDLPFQAREAIRAMAGDFERFFEQEAPRHAGSIVRVALAETFTILTQHGLSDEALVLEASLDAERAARLTLDRARERLRLLEADTKELVRRLVGKYYQVLLTHREALLQVGVPALQVLLDRTKGLEQGLRELADRVHALQAREREAWQALRPVEEPIAAEGPIQLAELKAPNRLVPFQGEAHRRLRDELVAWAQAITDRPYLADLCLVFGPGGAGKSRVAVEVGRALKEQGWQVYFLPSEAFSADQARVWACPSRPTLLILDYAGTRATEAEILLQGVADAADRRHPLALLFLLRPNPQDEGQPLRGVLSGVARRSPRQTAFWNRVCQPALEAAREVPVLVLEDRPALFREARKTFRRRVGIVPRQEVTYPAEELPQRPLAVILLALLAATGRRVAQSRDEQRIFSHVWDWERDKWRRYLHARGLDHEWEREALNLIEAALVAATLGCPFRSPEEVAAFWEAHLPPREMTPDGRTLHPRWLARHLPALFPAPAEENAWRLTPIVPDPLADQVSVQRLAQQPDLVTWALPTPEEISAAVAAVEHLAEAAGRQAPVGGLETLAGVVATLEPLVRPLRALEVLARLFSVPEEGRAVVQRGRIAVNEWLLNTAQVLRESEAWSFLQALDRVLPYPDRTLALRAVQEPLYRAMARLAPDEAERA
;
A
#
# COMPACT_ATOMS: atom_id res chain seq x y z
N MET A 1 52.94 2.19 33.16
CA MET A 1 52.97 1.31 31.97
C MET A 1 51.59 0.84 31.50
N SER A 2 50.59 0.68 32.37
CA SER A 2 49.25 0.15 32.00
C SER A 2 48.47 1.03 31.00
N GLN A 3 48.37 2.35 31.27
CA GLN A 3 47.58 3.29 30.46
C GLN A 3 48.05 3.44 29.00
N LYS A 4 49.36 3.33 28.76
CA LYS A 4 49.97 3.40 27.42
C LYS A 4 49.61 2.19 26.56
N LYS A 5 49.59 0.99 27.13
CA LYS A 5 49.19 -0.24 26.42
C LYS A 5 47.69 -0.25 26.10
N GLN A 6 46.87 0.25 27.01
CA GLN A 6 45.42 0.36 26.82
C GLN A 6 45.05 1.36 25.71
N GLN A 7 45.74 2.49 25.63
CA GLN A 7 45.56 3.44 24.52
C GLN A 7 45.99 2.85 23.17
N GLN A 8 47.06 2.05 23.15
CA GLN A 8 47.56 1.44 21.91
C GLN A 8 46.59 0.44 21.27
N GLY A 9 45.93 -0.42 22.05
CA GLY A 9 45.00 -1.40 21.46
C GLY A 9 43.60 -0.82 21.15
N GLU A 10 43.17 0.24 21.83
CA GLU A 10 41.98 1.00 21.43
C GLU A 10 42.16 1.67 20.06
N ALA A 11 43.35 2.25 19.81
CA ALA A 11 43.69 2.83 18.51
C ALA A 11 43.70 1.77 17.39
N LEU A 12 44.17 0.56 17.73
CA LEU A 12 44.22 -0.58 16.82
C LEU A 12 42.81 -1.00 16.34
N LYS A 13 41.86 -1.13 17.28
CA LYS A 13 40.48 -1.54 16.96
C LYS A 13 39.78 -0.54 16.06
N ARG A 14 39.97 0.75 16.32
CA ARG A 14 39.38 1.83 15.54
C ARG A 14 39.97 1.93 14.14
N ALA A 15 41.27 1.68 13.99
CA ALA A 15 41.91 1.63 12.68
C ALA A 15 41.36 0.49 11.80
N VAL A 16 41.13 -0.69 12.37
CA VAL A 16 40.54 -1.83 11.64
C VAL A 16 39.07 -1.58 11.27
N LEU A 17 38.30 -0.96 12.17
CA LEU A 17 36.92 -0.56 11.87
C LEU A 17 36.87 0.44 10.72
N ALA A 18 37.75 1.44 10.71
CA ALA A 18 37.86 2.40 9.63
C ALA A 18 38.23 1.74 8.29
N ALA A 19 39.16 0.78 8.30
CA ALA A 19 39.54 0.01 7.11
C ALA A 19 38.38 -0.85 6.56
N LEU A 20 37.58 -1.47 7.43
CA LEU A 20 36.37 -2.21 7.05
C LEU A 20 35.34 -1.30 6.36
N ILE A 21 35.13 -0.09 6.90
CA ILE A 21 34.20 0.90 6.34
C ILE A 21 34.66 1.34 4.95
N GLU A 22 35.95 1.66 4.78
CA GLU A 22 36.50 2.11 3.51
C GLU A 22 36.39 1.03 2.41
N ALA A 23 36.66 -0.24 2.77
CA ALA A 23 36.51 -1.36 1.85
C ALA A 23 35.04 -1.58 1.42
N ALA A 24 34.10 -1.49 2.36
CA ALA A 24 32.67 -1.65 2.09
C ALA A 24 32.14 -0.57 1.12
N ARG A 25 32.64 0.67 1.23
CA ARG A 25 32.29 1.80 0.35
C ARG A 25 32.62 1.53 -1.11
N GLN A 26 33.81 1.00 -1.38
CA GLN A 26 34.30 0.83 -2.75
C GLN A 26 33.59 -0.31 -3.50
N ARG A 27 33.09 -1.30 -2.77
CA ARG A 27 32.67 -2.58 -3.36
C ARG A 27 31.19 -2.89 -3.26
N ILE A 28 30.40 -2.12 -2.50
CA ILE A 28 28.97 -2.38 -2.32
C ILE A 28 28.13 -1.24 -2.93
N PRO A 29 27.48 -1.47 -4.09
CA PRO A 29 26.57 -0.51 -4.70
C PRO A 29 25.43 -0.11 -3.76
N GLY A 30 25.05 1.17 -3.75
CA GLY A 30 23.96 1.69 -2.90
C GLY A 30 24.34 1.97 -1.44
N VAL A 31 25.56 1.61 -1.01
CA VAL A 31 26.09 2.04 0.29
C VAL A 31 26.47 3.53 0.26
N GLY A 32 26.98 4.04 -0.86
CA GLY A 32 27.41 5.44 -0.99
C GLY A 32 26.34 6.52 -0.74
N SER A 33 25.06 6.24 -0.97
CA SER A 33 23.96 7.19 -0.74
C SER A 33 23.52 7.31 0.73
N LEU A 34 23.90 6.34 1.58
CA LEU A 34 23.52 6.28 3.00
C LEU A 34 24.51 6.99 3.93
N TRP A 35 25.61 7.47 3.37
CA TRP A 35 26.84 7.79 4.07
C TRP A 35 27.28 9.23 3.88
N ALA A 36 26.35 10.20 3.84
CA ALA A 36 26.70 11.62 3.95
C ALA A 36 27.55 11.89 5.21
N ALA A 37 27.31 11.16 6.31
CA ALA A 37 28.14 11.18 7.52
C ALA A 37 29.51 10.48 7.35
N VAL A 38 29.62 9.44 6.52
CA VAL A 38 30.94 8.86 6.18
C VAL A 38 31.70 9.72 5.20
N GLU A 39 31.05 10.54 4.40
CA GLU A 39 31.75 11.47 3.51
C GLU A 39 32.40 12.61 4.32
N THR A 40 31.71 13.12 5.35
CA THR A 40 32.32 14.00 6.37
C THR A 40 33.48 13.29 7.07
N TYR A 41 33.28 12.04 7.49
CA TYR A 41 34.33 11.23 8.12
C TYR A 41 35.49 10.86 7.17
N ARG A 42 35.23 10.71 5.87
CA ARG A 42 36.21 10.42 4.82
C ARG A 42 37.06 11.63 4.56
N GLN A 43 36.48 12.82 4.56
CA GLN A 43 37.25 14.07 4.49
C GLN A 43 38.16 14.20 5.71
N GLU A 44 37.66 13.86 6.91
CA GLU A 44 38.44 13.84 8.14
C GLU A 44 39.55 12.76 8.16
N ILE A 45 39.28 11.52 7.71
CA ILE A 45 40.27 10.45 7.56
C ILE A 45 41.27 10.75 6.45
N ALA A 46 40.84 11.29 5.31
CA ALA A 46 41.72 11.62 4.18
C ALA A 46 42.62 12.81 4.52
N GLN A 47 42.14 13.79 5.31
CA GLN A 47 42.98 14.80 5.94
C GLN A 47 43.90 14.18 7.00
N ALA A 48 43.40 13.29 7.86
CA ALA A 48 44.21 12.60 8.87
C ALA A 48 45.29 11.68 8.29
N SER A 49 45.02 11.07 7.14
CA SER A 49 45.98 10.21 6.44
C SER A 49 47.19 10.99 5.94
N ARG A 50 47.06 12.30 5.69
CA ARG A 50 48.22 13.15 5.31
C ARG A 50 49.16 13.40 6.49
N ASP A 51 48.62 13.43 7.72
CA ASP A 51 49.35 13.68 8.98
C ASP A 51 49.93 12.40 9.60
N LEU A 52 49.50 11.21 9.14
CA LEU A 52 50.00 9.93 9.63
C LEU A 52 51.39 9.59 9.07
N PRO A 53 52.27 8.97 9.89
CA PRO A 53 53.51 8.37 9.40
C PRO A 53 53.23 7.40 8.24
N PHE A 54 54.14 7.34 7.27
CA PHE A 54 53.99 6.50 6.08
C PHE A 54 53.64 5.04 6.43
N GLN A 55 54.29 4.47 7.45
CA GLN A 55 54.06 3.10 7.90
C GLN A 55 52.61 2.86 8.38
N ALA A 56 52.00 3.84 9.06
CA ALA A 56 50.62 3.73 9.54
C ALA A 56 49.61 3.77 8.38
N ARG A 57 49.87 4.59 7.35
CA ARG A 57 49.03 4.65 6.14
C ARG A 57 49.09 3.35 5.35
N GLU A 58 50.27 2.81 5.16
CA GLU A 58 50.46 1.53 4.46
C GLU A 58 49.74 0.40 5.18
N ALA A 59 49.84 0.35 6.52
CA ALA A 59 49.11 -0.63 7.33
C ALA A 59 47.58 -0.51 7.17
N ILE A 60 47.01 0.70 7.24
CA ILE A 60 45.56 0.91 7.07
C ILE A 60 45.11 0.54 5.65
N ARG A 61 45.90 0.88 4.62
CA ARG A 61 45.60 0.47 3.22
C ARG A 61 45.64 -1.04 3.05
N ALA A 62 46.63 -1.71 3.65
CA ALA A 62 46.71 -3.17 3.61
C ALA A 62 45.50 -3.82 4.28
N MET A 63 45.04 -3.30 5.43
CA MET A 63 43.81 -3.76 6.08
C MET A 63 42.58 -3.54 5.20
N ALA A 64 42.45 -2.37 4.55
CA ALA A 64 41.33 -2.10 3.64
C ALA A 64 41.34 -3.08 2.45
N GLY A 65 42.52 -3.33 1.86
CA GLY A 65 42.68 -4.32 0.79
C GLY A 65 42.31 -5.76 1.21
N ASP A 66 42.52 -6.13 2.48
CA ASP A 66 42.09 -7.43 3.00
C ASP A 66 40.57 -7.57 3.09
N PHE A 67 39.88 -6.48 3.45
CA PHE A 67 38.41 -6.44 3.46
C PHE A 67 37.83 -6.33 2.05
N GLU A 68 38.47 -5.59 1.14
CA GLU A 68 38.03 -5.52 -0.26
C GLU A 68 38.03 -6.90 -0.91
N ARG A 69 39.13 -7.67 -0.75
CA ARG A 69 39.21 -9.06 -1.24
C ARG A 69 38.16 -9.96 -0.62
N PHE A 70 37.82 -9.74 0.65
CA PHE A 70 36.72 -10.46 1.30
C PHE A 70 35.37 -10.11 0.64
N PHE A 71 35.08 -8.83 0.40
CA PHE A 71 33.83 -8.41 -0.25
C PHE A 71 33.75 -8.84 -1.71
N GLU A 72 34.86 -8.90 -2.45
CA GLU A 72 34.88 -9.44 -3.82
C GLU A 72 34.41 -10.90 -3.88
N GLN A 73 34.71 -11.68 -2.84
CA GLN A 73 34.32 -13.09 -2.75
C GLN A 73 32.89 -13.28 -2.25
N GLU A 74 32.43 -12.39 -1.35
CA GLU A 74 31.16 -12.56 -0.64
C GLU A 74 30.01 -11.75 -1.23
N ALA A 75 30.22 -10.49 -1.62
CA ALA A 75 29.14 -9.62 -2.10
C ALA A 75 28.36 -10.18 -3.30
N PRO A 76 28.97 -10.89 -4.28
CA PRO A 76 28.23 -11.51 -5.38
C PRO A 76 27.32 -12.68 -4.95
N ARG A 77 27.61 -13.31 -3.80
CA ARG A 77 26.86 -14.47 -3.28
C ARG A 77 25.60 -14.10 -2.53
N HIS A 78 25.44 -12.82 -2.19
CA HIS A 78 24.36 -12.32 -1.34
C HIS A 78 23.56 -11.22 -2.05
N ALA A 79 22.33 -10.99 -1.60
CA ALA A 79 21.58 -9.79 -1.99
C ALA A 79 22.24 -8.54 -1.38
N GLY A 80 22.24 -7.41 -2.10
CA GLY A 80 22.85 -6.17 -1.61
C GLY A 80 22.26 -5.67 -0.29
N SER A 81 20.97 -5.95 -0.04
CA SER A 81 20.32 -5.73 1.26
C SER A 81 20.99 -6.57 2.35
N ILE A 82 21.14 -7.89 2.17
CA ILE A 82 21.78 -8.81 3.14
C ILE A 82 23.18 -8.31 3.53
N VAL A 83 24.00 -7.91 2.55
CA VAL A 83 25.36 -7.40 2.83
C VAL A 83 25.31 -6.13 3.69
N ARG A 84 24.38 -5.21 3.41
CA ARG A 84 24.18 -3.98 4.20
C ARG A 84 23.76 -4.29 5.64
N VAL A 85 22.80 -5.21 5.83
CA VAL A 85 22.35 -5.62 7.17
C VAL A 85 23.49 -6.28 7.93
N ALA A 86 24.20 -7.21 7.28
CA ALA A 86 25.29 -7.93 7.91
C ALA A 86 26.42 -6.99 8.33
N LEU A 87 26.71 -5.95 7.55
CA LEU A 87 27.67 -4.91 7.94
C LEU A 87 27.20 -4.10 9.15
N ALA A 88 25.97 -3.58 9.13
CA ALA A 88 25.41 -2.81 10.24
C ALA A 88 25.38 -3.62 11.55
N GLU A 89 24.99 -4.89 11.47
CA GLU A 89 24.97 -5.82 12.60
C GLU A 89 26.37 -6.17 13.08
N THR A 90 27.33 -6.38 12.16
CA THR A 90 28.73 -6.59 12.53
C THR A 90 29.28 -5.40 13.30
N PHE A 91 29.02 -4.17 12.86
CA PHE A 91 29.45 -2.98 13.59
C PHE A 91 28.85 -2.92 14.98
N THR A 92 27.54 -3.14 15.10
CA THR A 92 26.86 -3.11 16.40
C THR A 92 27.42 -4.16 17.35
N ILE A 93 27.63 -5.39 16.85
CA ILE A 93 28.22 -6.49 17.63
C ILE A 93 29.64 -6.15 18.07
N LEU A 94 30.49 -5.63 17.19
CA LEU A 94 31.87 -5.28 17.54
C LEU A 94 31.93 -4.12 18.54
N THR A 95 31.05 -3.12 18.41
CA THR A 95 31.00 -1.98 19.34
C THR A 95 30.45 -2.36 20.71
N GLN A 96 29.46 -3.27 20.79
CA GLN A 96 28.81 -3.63 22.06
C GLN A 96 29.45 -4.85 22.75
N HIS A 97 29.99 -5.79 21.96
CA HIS A 97 30.45 -7.10 22.42
C HIS A 97 31.88 -7.46 21.97
N GLY A 98 32.59 -6.53 21.34
CA GLY A 98 34.00 -6.68 20.97
C GLY A 98 34.87 -6.93 22.21
N LEU A 99 35.92 -7.74 22.05
CA LEU A 99 36.83 -8.07 23.14
C LEU A 99 37.74 -6.87 23.46
N SER A 100 37.93 -6.60 24.75
CA SER A 100 39.00 -5.71 25.23
C SER A 100 40.38 -6.31 24.91
N ASP A 101 41.46 -5.51 24.97
CA ASP A 101 42.81 -6.04 24.69
C ASP A 101 43.23 -7.10 25.71
N GLU A 102 42.80 -6.90 26.97
CA GLU A 102 42.97 -7.87 28.05
C GLU A 102 42.21 -9.15 27.74
N ALA A 103 40.96 -9.07 27.30
CA ALA A 103 40.18 -10.26 26.92
C ALA A 103 40.75 -10.97 25.68
N LEU A 104 41.29 -10.22 24.70
CA LEU A 104 41.97 -10.77 23.53
C LEU A 104 43.21 -11.60 23.90
N VAL A 105 43.96 -11.17 24.93
CA VAL A 105 45.14 -11.88 25.42
C VAL A 105 44.76 -13.02 26.37
N LEU A 106 43.89 -12.75 27.35
CA LEU A 106 43.58 -13.67 28.45
C LEU A 106 42.54 -14.73 28.06
N GLU A 107 41.50 -14.36 27.33
CA GLU A 107 40.39 -15.26 27.00
C GLU A 107 40.54 -15.88 25.60
N ALA A 108 40.99 -15.08 24.63
CA ALA A 108 41.14 -15.52 23.24
C ALA A 108 42.55 -15.99 22.88
N SER A 109 43.55 -15.78 23.75
CA SER A 109 44.95 -16.18 23.51
C SER A 109 45.52 -15.68 22.18
N LEU A 110 45.10 -14.48 21.73
CA LEU A 110 45.45 -13.90 20.43
C LEU A 110 45.09 -14.78 19.22
N ASP A 111 44.07 -15.64 19.35
CA ASP A 111 43.52 -16.45 18.27
C ASP A 111 42.28 -15.78 17.68
N ALA A 112 42.31 -15.54 16.36
CA ALA A 112 41.24 -14.80 15.67
C ALA A 112 39.90 -15.55 15.69
N GLU A 113 39.91 -16.87 15.51
CA GLU A 113 38.68 -17.68 15.51
C GLU A 113 38.06 -17.77 16.90
N ARG A 114 38.90 -17.90 17.93
CA ARG A 114 38.47 -17.91 19.33
C ARG A 114 37.94 -16.55 19.75
N ALA A 115 38.58 -15.45 19.34
CA ALA A 115 38.10 -14.10 19.59
C ALA A 115 36.72 -13.86 18.93
N ALA A 116 36.57 -14.27 17.67
CA ALA A 116 35.30 -14.18 16.95
C ALA A 116 34.19 -14.99 17.62
N ARG A 117 34.47 -16.25 17.99
CA ARG A 117 33.52 -17.11 18.71
C ARG A 117 33.03 -16.48 20.02
N LEU A 118 33.95 -15.98 20.85
CA LEU A 118 33.61 -15.34 22.12
C LEU A 118 32.74 -14.09 21.93
N THR A 119 33.06 -13.23 20.95
CA THR A 119 32.23 -12.06 20.64
C THR A 119 30.84 -12.46 20.12
N LEU A 120 30.74 -13.48 19.26
CA LEU A 120 29.47 -13.97 18.73
C LEU A 120 28.62 -14.64 19.82
N ASP A 121 29.24 -15.36 20.76
CA ASP A 121 28.55 -15.94 21.91
C ASP A 121 28.02 -14.86 22.86
N ARG A 122 28.78 -13.78 23.09
CA ARG A 122 28.30 -12.60 23.84
C ARG A 122 27.12 -11.90 23.14
N ALA A 123 27.06 -11.98 21.81
CA ALA A 123 25.99 -11.41 20.98
C ALA A 123 24.87 -12.41 20.61
N ARG A 124 24.75 -13.54 21.31
CA ARG A 124 23.86 -14.66 20.92
C ARG A 124 22.40 -14.27 20.74
N GLU A 125 21.84 -13.47 21.65
CA GLU A 125 20.43 -13.04 21.54
C GLU A 125 20.19 -12.14 20.32
N ARG A 126 21.15 -11.29 19.98
CA ARG A 126 21.07 -10.45 18.79
C ARG A 126 21.14 -11.28 17.51
N LEU A 127 22.05 -12.27 17.46
CA LEU A 127 22.18 -13.19 16.33
C LEU A 127 20.96 -14.11 16.14
N ARG A 128 20.10 -14.28 17.14
CA ARG A 128 18.83 -15.03 16.99
C ARG A 128 17.78 -14.26 16.20
N LEU A 129 17.86 -12.93 16.17
CA LEU A 129 16.91 -12.06 15.48
C LEU A 129 17.20 -11.91 13.98
N LEU A 130 18.34 -12.44 13.51
CA LEU A 130 18.78 -12.31 12.12
C LEU A 130 18.37 -13.52 11.28
N GLU A 131 18.02 -13.27 10.01
CA GLU A 131 17.82 -14.32 9.02
C GLU A 131 19.08 -15.15 8.78
N ALA A 132 18.91 -16.40 8.32
CA ALA A 132 20.00 -17.37 8.22
C ALA A 132 21.21 -16.86 7.40
N ASP A 133 20.97 -16.29 6.21
CA ASP A 133 22.03 -15.80 5.33
C ASP A 133 22.73 -14.56 5.91
N THR A 134 21.96 -13.65 6.50
CA THR A 134 22.50 -12.46 7.18
C THR A 134 23.37 -12.87 8.37
N LYS A 135 22.87 -13.80 9.19
CA LYS A 135 23.58 -14.33 10.36
C LYS A 135 24.91 -14.97 9.97
N GLU A 136 24.91 -15.74 8.88
CA GLU A 136 26.13 -16.40 8.40
C GLU A 136 27.16 -15.38 7.90
N LEU A 137 26.73 -14.37 7.14
CA LEU A 137 27.62 -13.31 6.70
C LEU A 137 28.17 -12.48 7.87
N VAL A 138 27.37 -12.19 8.89
CA VAL A 138 27.81 -11.53 10.14
C VAL A 138 28.91 -12.33 10.84
N ARG A 139 28.75 -13.65 10.98
CA ARG A 139 29.77 -14.51 11.62
C ARG A 139 31.10 -14.42 10.88
N ARG A 140 31.06 -14.47 9.55
CA ARG A 140 32.25 -14.40 8.71
C ARG A 140 32.90 -13.02 8.73
N LEU A 141 32.11 -11.94 8.77
CA LEU A 141 32.61 -10.57 8.93
C LEU A 141 33.28 -10.35 10.28
N VAL A 142 32.69 -10.81 11.39
CA VAL A 142 33.32 -10.75 12.72
C VAL A 142 34.62 -11.57 12.77
N GLY A 143 34.63 -12.75 12.15
CA GLY A 143 35.85 -13.55 11.98
C GLY A 143 36.94 -12.80 11.20
N LYS A 144 36.56 -12.18 10.07
CA LYS A 144 37.48 -11.40 9.24
C LYS A 144 38.02 -10.18 9.98
N TYR A 145 37.20 -9.52 10.79
CA TYR A 145 37.63 -8.41 11.64
C TYR A 145 38.79 -8.79 12.56
N TYR A 146 38.65 -9.86 13.35
CA TYR A 146 39.71 -10.28 14.26
C TYR A 146 40.94 -10.82 13.53
N GLN A 147 40.76 -11.47 12.37
CA GLN A 147 41.87 -11.88 11.53
C GLN A 147 42.71 -10.68 11.10
N VAL A 148 42.07 -9.63 10.56
CA VAL A 148 42.75 -8.41 10.12
C VAL A 148 43.40 -7.69 11.31
N LEU A 149 42.70 -7.60 12.45
CA LEU A 149 43.21 -6.99 13.68
C LEU A 149 44.51 -7.63 14.16
N LEU A 150 44.58 -8.96 14.16
CA LEU A 150 45.75 -9.69 14.66
C LEU A 150 46.88 -9.74 13.62
N THR A 151 46.56 -9.84 12.33
CA THR A 151 47.55 -9.87 11.23
C THR A 151 48.36 -8.57 11.16
N HIS A 152 47.70 -7.42 11.36
CA HIS A 152 48.34 -6.11 11.23
C HIS A 152 48.72 -5.48 12.58
N ARG A 153 48.62 -6.24 13.68
CA ARG A 153 48.86 -5.78 15.05
C ARG A 153 50.27 -5.20 15.23
N GLU A 154 51.29 -5.91 14.74
CA GLU A 154 52.68 -5.49 14.91
C GLU A 154 53.02 -4.23 14.11
N ALA A 155 52.49 -4.11 12.88
CA ALA A 155 52.70 -2.96 12.03
C ALA A 155 52.16 -1.66 12.65
N LEU A 156 51.02 -1.73 13.33
CA LEU A 156 50.44 -0.59 14.05
C LEU A 156 51.08 -0.34 15.42
N LEU A 157 51.60 -1.37 16.10
CA LEU A 157 52.35 -1.19 17.35
C LEU A 157 53.69 -0.48 17.15
N GLN A 158 54.26 -0.53 15.95
CA GLN A 158 55.46 0.22 15.57
C GLN A 158 55.19 1.72 15.32
N VAL A 159 53.92 2.13 15.26
CA VAL A 159 53.53 3.54 15.11
C VAL A 159 53.68 4.24 16.47
N GLY A 160 54.46 5.33 16.50
CA GLY A 160 54.73 6.08 17.73
C GLY A 160 53.46 6.57 18.44
N VAL A 161 53.51 6.66 19.77
CA VAL A 161 52.38 7.04 20.65
C VAL A 161 51.67 8.34 20.24
N PRO A 162 52.37 9.41 19.79
CA PRO A 162 51.70 10.61 19.30
C PRO A 162 50.79 10.36 18.10
N ALA A 163 51.22 9.51 17.16
CA ALA A 163 50.42 9.18 15.98
C ALA A 163 49.19 8.31 16.32
N LEU A 164 49.31 7.46 17.34
CA LEU A 164 48.17 6.72 17.90
C LEU A 164 47.22 7.64 18.67
N GLN A 165 47.73 8.68 19.34
CA GLN A 165 46.90 9.72 19.98
C GLN A 165 46.09 10.50 18.94
N VAL A 166 46.70 10.91 17.82
CA VAL A 166 45.99 11.56 16.72
C VAL A 166 44.89 10.66 16.14
N LEU A 167 45.15 9.35 16.00
CA LEU A 167 44.13 8.38 15.61
C LEU A 167 42.99 8.31 16.64
N LEU A 168 43.30 8.21 17.93
CA LEU A 168 42.29 8.14 19.00
C LEU A 168 41.43 9.40 19.11
N ASP A 169 42.04 10.58 19.03
CA ASP A 169 41.36 11.87 19.16
C ASP A 169 40.48 12.16 17.94
N ARG A 170 40.91 11.78 16.73
CA ARG A 170 40.14 11.99 15.49
C ARG A 170 39.13 10.88 15.19
N THR A 171 39.22 9.73 15.86
CA THR A 171 38.19 8.67 15.83
C THR A 171 37.21 8.74 17.00
N LYS A 172 37.35 9.76 17.86
CA LYS A 172 36.47 10.05 18.99
C LYS A 172 35.12 10.53 18.44
N GLY A 173 34.21 9.59 18.21
CA GLY A 173 32.94 9.81 17.51
C GLY A 173 32.57 8.70 16.53
N LEU A 174 33.53 7.84 16.14
CA LEU A 174 33.31 6.70 15.25
C LEU A 174 32.24 5.75 15.81
N GLU A 175 32.29 5.41 17.10
CA GLU A 175 31.30 4.53 17.72
C GLU A 175 29.89 5.12 17.69
N GLN A 176 29.77 6.44 17.86
CA GLN A 176 28.50 7.13 17.76
C GLN A 176 27.99 7.17 16.31
N GLY A 177 28.86 7.52 15.35
CA GLY A 177 28.51 7.50 13.92
C GLY A 177 28.16 6.11 13.40
N LEU A 178 28.80 5.05 13.91
CA LEU A 178 28.48 3.66 13.59
C LEU A 178 27.13 3.23 14.18
N ARG A 179 26.79 3.67 15.40
CA ARG A 179 25.46 3.45 15.99
C ARG A 179 24.38 4.18 15.19
N GLU A 180 24.59 5.45 14.88
CA GLU A 180 23.65 6.24 14.06
C GLU A 180 23.45 5.64 12.67
N LEU A 181 24.51 5.08 12.07
CA LEU A 181 24.38 4.31 10.83
C LEU A 181 23.55 3.04 11.03
N ALA A 182 23.86 2.25 12.06
CA ALA A 182 23.13 1.03 12.34
C ALA A 182 21.63 1.32 12.53
N ASP A 183 21.30 2.37 13.29
CA ASP A 183 19.93 2.83 13.50
C ASP A 183 19.26 3.26 12.20
N ARG A 184 19.97 3.96 11.31
CA ARG A 184 19.46 4.31 9.96
C ARG A 184 19.21 3.08 9.09
N VAL A 185 20.08 2.08 9.13
CA VAL A 185 19.89 0.83 8.39
C VAL A 185 18.67 0.08 8.93
N HIS A 186 18.52 -0.02 10.25
CA HIS A 186 17.34 -0.60 10.90
C HIS A 186 16.05 0.12 10.51
N ALA A 187 16.07 1.46 10.53
CA ALA A 187 14.92 2.27 10.13
C ALA A 187 14.53 2.03 8.66
N LEU A 188 15.50 1.90 7.75
CA LEU A 188 15.22 1.58 6.35
C LEU A 188 14.62 0.18 6.18
N GLN A 189 15.11 -0.81 6.91
CA GLN A 189 14.52 -2.16 6.89
C GLN A 189 13.13 -2.21 7.49
N ALA A 190 12.85 -1.40 8.52
CA ALA A 190 11.52 -1.26 9.08
C ALA A 190 10.57 -0.70 8.01
N ARG A 191 10.98 0.36 7.30
CA ARG A 191 10.22 0.94 6.19
C ARG A 191 10.01 -0.02 5.03
N GLU A 192 11.03 -0.82 4.68
CA GLU A 192 10.90 -1.85 3.64
C GLU A 192 9.85 -2.89 4.04
N ARG A 193 9.91 -3.39 5.28
CA ARG A 193 8.92 -4.37 5.79
C ARG A 193 7.52 -3.79 5.80
N GLU A 194 7.36 -2.56 6.27
CA GLU A 194 6.09 -1.86 6.30
C GLU A 194 5.51 -1.68 4.88
N ALA A 195 6.33 -1.29 3.91
CA ALA A 195 5.90 -1.18 2.51
C ALA A 195 5.37 -2.51 1.99
N TRP A 196 6.06 -3.63 2.24
CA TRP A 196 5.57 -4.96 1.83
C TRP A 196 4.31 -5.41 2.59
N GLN A 197 4.15 -5.02 3.86
CA GLN A 197 2.97 -5.33 4.67
C GLN A 197 1.73 -4.52 4.27
N ALA A 198 1.90 -3.34 3.68
CA ALA A 198 0.80 -2.52 3.15
C ALA A 198 0.14 -3.14 1.91
N LEU A 199 0.79 -4.12 1.26
CA LEU A 199 0.24 -4.82 0.11
C LEU A 199 -0.80 -5.85 0.53
N ARG A 200 -1.89 -5.96 -0.23
CA ARG A 200 -2.97 -6.92 0.03
C ARG A 200 -2.70 -8.26 -0.63
N PRO A 201 -2.96 -9.38 0.05
CA PRO A 201 -2.82 -10.71 -0.56
C PRO A 201 -3.82 -10.89 -1.71
N VAL A 202 -3.45 -11.71 -2.70
CA VAL A 202 -4.32 -12.02 -3.85
C VAL A 202 -5.54 -12.88 -3.50
N GLU A 203 -5.48 -13.62 -2.40
CA GLU A 203 -6.57 -14.45 -1.86
C GLU A 203 -6.82 -14.04 -0.42
N GLU A 204 -8.09 -13.90 -0.06
CA GLU A 204 -8.55 -13.56 1.29
C GLU A 204 -9.33 -14.75 1.86
N PRO A 205 -9.11 -15.12 3.14
CA PRO A 205 -9.84 -16.21 3.76
C PRO A 205 -11.32 -15.84 3.95
N ILE A 206 -12.24 -16.72 3.52
CA ILE A 206 -13.66 -16.57 3.82
C ILE A 206 -13.97 -17.20 5.19
N ALA A 207 -14.72 -16.48 6.03
CA ALA A 207 -15.35 -17.09 7.21
C ALA A 207 -16.29 -18.21 6.77
N ALA A 208 -16.01 -19.45 7.16
CA ALA A 208 -16.72 -20.63 6.68
C ALA A 208 -18.17 -20.75 7.19
N GLU A 209 -18.54 -19.96 8.21
CA GLU A 209 -19.78 -20.11 8.96
C GLU A 209 -20.65 -18.85 8.90
N GLY A 210 -21.97 -19.03 8.70
CA GLY A 210 -22.96 -17.95 8.74
C GLY A 210 -23.72 -17.71 7.43
N PRO A 211 -24.71 -16.80 7.45
CA PRO A 211 -25.47 -16.42 6.26
C PRO A 211 -24.55 -15.71 5.26
N ILE A 212 -24.79 -15.94 3.97
CA ILE A 212 -24.03 -15.30 2.90
C ILE A 212 -24.09 -13.77 3.06
N GLN A 213 -22.92 -13.15 3.07
CA GLN A 213 -22.74 -11.71 2.93
C GLN A 213 -22.34 -11.38 1.49
N LEU A 214 -22.89 -10.31 0.92
CA LEU A 214 -22.57 -9.90 -0.46
C LEU A 214 -21.08 -9.54 -0.61
N ALA A 215 -20.41 -9.12 0.47
CA ALA A 215 -18.96 -8.90 0.53
C ALA A 215 -18.13 -10.16 0.22
N GLU A 216 -18.68 -11.36 0.45
CA GLU A 216 -18.01 -12.61 0.12
C GLU A 216 -17.92 -12.87 -1.39
N LEU A 217 -18.67 -12.10 -2.20
CA LEU A 217 -18.61 -12.16 -3.66
C LEU A 217 -17.43 -11.36 -4.25
N LYS A 218 -16.62 -10.71 -3.41
CA LYS A 218 -15.35 -10.12 -3.84
C LYS A 218 -14.47 -11.19 -4.49
N ALA A 219 -13.71 -10.79 -5.52
CA ALA A 219 -12.88 -11.71 -6.29
C ALA A 219 -11.86 -12.51 -5.44
N PRO A 220 -11.14 -11.91 -4.46
CA PRO A 220 -10.15 -12.61 -3.63
C PRO A 220 -10.71 -13.74 -2.75
N ASN A 221 -12.01 -13.69 -2.42
CA ASN A 221 -12.68 -14.70 -1.60
C ASN A 221 -12.89 -16.02 -2.36
N ARG A 222 -13.01 -15.94 -3.68
CA ARG A 222 -13.18 -17.11 -4.56
C ARG A 222 -14.31 -18.07 -4.19
N LEU A 223 -15.42 -17.52 -3.71
CA LEU A 223 -16.61 -18.29 -3.34
C LEU A 223 -17.14 -19.19 -4.47
N VAL A 224 -17.21 -18.66 -5.70
CA VAL A 224 -17.68 -19.42 -6.88
C VAL A 224 -16.48 -19.87 -7.72
N PRO A 225 -16.48 -21.11 -8.26
CA PRO A 225 -15.45 -21.58 -9.17
C PRO A 225 -15.27 -20.69 -10.40
N PHE A 226 -14.02 -20.56 -10.86
CA PHE A 226 -13.71 -19.82 -12.07
C PHE A 226 -14.13 -20.60 -13.33
N GLN A 227 -15.00 -20.00 -14.14
CA GLN A 227 -15.52 -20.58 -15.38
C GLN A 227 -15.48 -19.57 -16.53
N GLY A 228 -15.67 -20.06 -17.76
CA GLY A 228 -15.49 -19.29 -19.00
C GLY A 228 -14.23 -19.72 -19.74
N GLU A 229 -14.37 -20.29 -20.94
CA GLU A 229 -13.23 -20.66 -21.78
C GLU A 229 -12.40 -19.43 -22.17
N ALA A 230 -13.07 -18.37 -22.62
CA ALA A 230 -12.42 -17.11 -22.98
C ALA A 230 -11.70 -16.48 -21.77
N HIS A 231 -12.31 -16.50 -20.57
CA HIS A 231 -11.67 -16.02 -19.34
C HIS A 231 -10.47 -16.87 -18.92
N ARG A 232 -10.54 -18.21 -19.06
CA ARG A 232 -9.41 -19.11 -18.82
C ARG A 232 -8.26 -18.84 -19.77
N ARG A 233 -8.56 -18.67 -21.06
CA ARG A 233 -7.57 -18.31 -22.08
C ARG A 233 -6.89 -16.98 -21.75
N LEU A 234 -7.65 -15.94 -21.41
CA LEU A 234 -7.06 -14.66 -20.99
C LEU A 234 -6.16 -14.83 -19.75
N ARG A 235 -6.58 -15.63 -18.76
CA ARG A 235 -5.75 -15.96 -17.59
C ARG A 235 -4.45 -16.66 -18.00
N ASP A 236 -4.51 -17.63 -18.89
CA ASP A 236 -3.32 -18.37 -19.37
C ASP A 236 -2.37 -17.46 -20.17
N GLU A 237 -2.92 -16.57 -21.01
CA GLU A 237 -2.16 -15.56 -21.74
C GLU A 237 -1.45 -14.55 -20.82
N LEU A 238 -2.11 -14.13 -19.73
CA LEU A 238 -1.52 -13.23 -18.74
C LEU A 238 -0.43 -13.92 -17.90
N VAL A 239 -0.60 -15.20 -17.57
CA VAL A 239 0.46 -16.00 -16.92
C VAL A 239 1.68 -16.11 -17.83
N ALA A 240 1.48 -16.46 -19.10
CA ALA A 240 2.55 -16.56 -20.08
C ALA A 240 3.26 -15.21 -20.31
N TRP A 241 2.50 -14.12 -20.35
CA TRP A 241 3.05 -12.76 -20.42
C TRP A 241 3.97 -12.45 -19.23
N ALA A 242 3.53 -12.73 -18.00
CA ALA A 242 4.32 -12.45 -16.79
C ALA A 242 5.63 -13.27 -16.77
N GLN A 243 5.57 -14.54 -17.15
CA GLN A 243 6.75 -15.42 -17.21
C GLN A 243 7.81 -14.92 -18.21
N ALA A 244 7.36 -14.38 -19.36
CA ALA A 244 8.23 -13.88 -20.41
C ALA A 244 9.02 -12.60 -20.02
N ILE A 245 8.73 -11.98 -18.88
CA ILE A 245 9.43 -10.77 -18.39
C ILE A 245 10.91 -11.05 -18.08
N THR A 246 11.25 -12.30 -17.71
CA THR A 246 12.62 -12.71 -17.40
C THR A 246 13.59 -12.42 -18.54
N ASP A 247 13.10 -12.45 -19.78
CA ASP A 247 13.88 -12.23 -21.00
C ASP A 247 13.80 -10.79 -21.52
N ARG A 248 13.09 -9.89 -20.82
CA ARG A 248 12.84 -8.51 -21.25
C ARG A 248 13.84 -7.51 -20.67
N PRO A 249 14.11 -6.41 -21.39
CA PRO A 249 14.87 -5.29 -20.82
C PRO A 249 14.15 -4.76 -19.58
N TYR A 250 14.93 -4.29 -18.59
CA TYR A 250 14.46 -3.79 -17.29
C TYR A 250 13.89 -4.83 -16.31
N LEU A 251 13.72 -6.11 -16.70
CA LEU A 251 13.07 -7.14 -15.87
C LEU A 251 11.72 -6.66 -15.32
N ALA A 252 11.01 -5.80 -16.06
CA ALA A 252 9.71 -5.30 -15.67
C ALA A 252 8.85 -5.08 -16.92
N ASP A 253 7.55 -5.34 -16.81
CA ASP A 253 6.60 -5.11 -17.88
C ASP A 253 5.21 -4.73 -17.35
N LEU A 254 4.43 -4.08 -18.20
CA LEU A 254 3.08 -3.58 -17.88
C LEU A 254 2.04 -4.25 -18.78
N CYS A 255 0.93 -4.71 -18.20
CA CYS A 255 -0.25 -5.14 -18.92
C CYS A 255 -1.48 -4.37 -18.44
N LEU A 256 -2.28 -3.88 -19.40
CA LEU A 256 -3.54 -3.21 -19.14
C LEU A 256 -4.70 -4.14 -19.52
N VAL A 257 -5.62 -4.35 -18.58
CA VAL A 257 -6.86 -5.09 -18.82
C VAL A 257 -8.05 -4.19 -18.49
N PHE A 258 -8.95 -3.99 -19.44
CA PHE A 258 -10.11 -3.12 -19.28
C PHE A 258 -11.44 -3.83 -19.53
N GLY A 259 -12.55 -3.16 -19.17
CA GLY A 259 -13.90 -3.65 -19.41
C GLY A 259 -14.86 -3.25 -18.29
N PRO A 260 -16.17 -3.46 -18.45
CA PRO A 260 -17.17 -2.95 -17.52
C PRO A 260 -17.09 -3.59 -16.11
N GLY A 261 -17.80 -2.98 -15.15
CA GLY A 261 -17.99 -3.56 -13.82
C GLY A 261 -18.62 -4.96 -13.90
N GLY A 262 -18.17 -5.90 -13.07
CA GLY A 262 -18.72 -7.26 -13.04
C GLY A 262 -18.28 -8.19 -14.17
N ALA A 263 -17.46 -7.71 -15.12
CA ALA A 263 -16.96 -8.50 -16.25
C ALA A 263 -15.90 -9.57 -15.88
N GLY A 264 -15.43 -9.56 -14.64
CA GLY A 264 -14.50 -10.58 -14.12
C GLY A 264 -13.02 -10.19 -14.15
N LYS A 265 -12.66 -8.91 -14.37
CA LYS A 265 -11.25 -8.45 -14.36
C LYS A 265 -10.49 -8.84 -13.10
N SER A 266 -10.97 -8.41 -11.93
CA SER A 266 -10.34 -8.74 -10.65
C SER A 266 -10.36 -10.25 -10.40
N ARG A 267 -11.36 -10.98 -10.92
CA ARG A 267 -11.41 -12.44 -10.85
C ARG A 267 -10.31 -13.10 -11.70
N VAL A 268 -10.09 -12.64 -12.93
CA VAL A 268 -8.99 -13.09 -13.80
C VAL A 268 -7.66 -12.80 -13.12
N ALA A 269 -7.46 -11.60 -12.58
CA ALA A 269 -6.23 -11.23 -11.87
C ALA A 269 -5.94 -12.14 -10.67
N VAL A 270 -6.97 -12.52 -9.90
CA VAL A 270 -6.84 -13.48 -8.79
C VAL A 270 -6.38 -14.86 -9.29
N GLU A 271 -6.99 -15.36 -10.37
CA GLU A 271 -6.63 -16.68 -10.92
C GLU A 271 -5.26 -16.69 -11.62
N VAL A 272 -4.84 -15.57 -12.23
CA VAL A 272 -3.45 -15.35 -12.70
C VAL A 272 -2.50 -15.41 -11.51
N GLY A 273 -2.82 -14.66 -10.45
CA GLY A 273 -1.98 -14.61 -9.27
C GLY A 273 -1.82 -15.96 -8.57
N ARG A 274 -2.89 -16.74 -8.51
CA ARG A 274 -2.83 -18.12 -7.99
C ARG A 274 -1.91 -19.00 -8.84
N ALA A 275 -2.07 -18.98 -10.16
CA ALA A 275 -1.23 -19.78 -11.06
C ALA A 275 0.25 -19.39 -10.97
N LEU A 276 0.57 -18.10 -10.78
CA LEU A 276 1.94 -17.62 -10.59
C LEU A 276 2.49 -17.96 -9.19
N LYS A 277 1.67 -17.90 -8.14
CA LYS A 277 2.06 -18.32 -6.78
C LYS A 277 2.48 -19.79 -6.73
N GLU A 278 1.76 -20.67 -7.44
CA GLU A 278 2.12 -22.09 -7.59
C GLU A 278 3.50 -22.28 -8.26
N GLN A 279 4.02 -21.25 -8.92
CA GLN A 279 5.33 -21.22 -9.57
C GLN A 279 6.37 -20.38 -8.80
N GLY A 280 6.09 -20.04 -7.54
CA GLY A 280 7.02 -19.33 -6.66
C GLY A 280 7.02 -17.81 -6.81
N TRP A 281 6.08 -17.23 -7.54
CA TRP A 281 5.92 -15.77 -7.59
C TRP A 281 5.28 -15.22 -6.32
N GLN A 282 5.64 -14.00 -5.97
CA GLN A 282 4.86 -13.20 -5.03
C GLN A 282 3.77 -12.45 -5.80
N VAL A 283 2.56 -12.37 -5.23
CA VAL A 283 1.44 -11.71 -5.92
C VAL A 283 0.61 -10.92 -4.93
N TYR A 284 0.41 -9.64 -5.24
CA TYR A 284 -0.28 -8.70 -4.38
C TYR A 284 -1.17 -7.74 -5.15
N PHE A 285 -2.28 -7.35 -4.52
CA PHE A 285 -3.00 -6.14 -4.87
C PHE A 285 -2.36 -4.95 -4.15
N LEU A 286 -2.21 -3.84 -4.86
CA LEU A 286 -1.85 -2.58 -4.23
C LEU A 286 -2.96 -2.16 -3.24
N PRO A 287 -2.61 -1.44 -2.16
CA PRO A 287 -3.58 -0.93 -1.20
C PRO A 287 -4.63 -0.06 -1.91
N SER A 288 -5.83 0.01 -1.33
CA SER A 288 -6.87 0.92 -1.86
C SER A 288 -6.53 2.38 -1.55
N GLU A 289 -5.75 2.61 -0.51
CA GLU A 289 -5.23 3.90 -0.11
C GLU A 289 -4.07 4.35 -1.01
N ALA A 290 -3.82 5.67 -1.02
CA ALA A 290 -2.66 6.24 -1.68
C ALA A 290 -1.36 5.72 -1.02
N PHE A 291 -0.31 5.54 -1.83
CA PHE A 291 1.01 5.12 -1.38
C PHE A 291 2.09 6.11 -1.80
N SER A 292 3.19 6.12 -1.06
CA SER A 292 4.29 7.07 -1.28
C SER A 292 5.26 6.59 -2.36
N ALA A 293 6.07 7.53 -2.89
CA ALA A 293 7.16 7.22 -3.80
C ALA A 293 8.21 6.29 -3.17
N ASP A 294 8.42 6.35 -1.85
CA ASP A 294 9.34 5.47 -1.14
C ASP A 294 8.82 4.02 -1.10
N GLN A 295 7.52 3.82 -0.86
CA GLN A 295 6.90 2.49 -0.96
C GLN A 295 7.02 1.93 -2.38
N ALA A 296 6.73 2.74 -3.40
CA ALA A 296 6.89 2.34 -4.80
C ALA A 296 8.33 1.93 -5.15
N ARG A 297 9.34 2.65 -4.64
CA ARG A 297 10.76 2.29 -4.83
C ARG A 297 11.12 0.95 -4.20
N VAL A 298 10.58 0.66 -3.02
CA VAL A 298 10.78 -0.65 -2.37
C VAL A 298 10.18 -1.76 -3.23
N TRP A 299 8.93 -1.59 -3.67
CA TRP A 299 8.24 -2.59 -4.50
C TRP A 299 8.86 -2.77 -5.90
N ALA A 300 9.53 -1.74 -6.41
CA ALA A 300 10.23 -1.78 -7.69
C ALA A 300 11.43 -2.75 -7.71
N CYS A 301 11.94 -3.16 -6.55
CA CYS A 301 13.09 -4.06 -6.41
C CYS A 301 12.72 -5.31 -5.59
N PRO A 302 11.84 -6.19 -6.10
CA PRO A 302 11.41 -7.36 -5.34
C PRO A 302 12.55 -8.36 -5.16
N SER A 303 12.50 -9.14 -4.08
CA SER A 303 13.46 -10.20 -3.77
C SER A 303 13.16 -11.53 -4.48
N ARG A 304 12.02 -11.61 -5.17
CA ARG A 304 11.54 -12.77 -5.96
C ARG A 304 10.74 -12.25 -7.16
N PRO A 305 10.42 -13.10 -8.17
CA PRO A 305 9.48 -12.71 -9.22
C PRO A 305 8.15 -12.26 -8.60
N THR A 306 7.66 -11.07 -8.97
CA THR A 306 6.51 -10.44 -8.31
C THR A 306 5.51 -9.89 -9.31
N LEU A 307 4.22 -10.13 -9.06
CA LEU A 307 3.10 -9.48 -9.74
C LEU A 307 2.42 -8.49 -8.80
N LEU A 308 2.37 -7.23 -9.20
CA LEU A 308 1.61 -6.17 -8.54
C LEU A 308 0.38 -5.81 -9.36
N ILE A 309 -0.78 -5.82 -8.71
CA ILE A 309 -2.07 -5.56 -9.36
C ILE A 309 -2.61 -4.21 -8.86
N LEU A 310 -2.79 -3.26 -9.78
CA LEU A 310 -3.47 -1.99 -9.51
C LEU A 310 -4.92 -2.11 -10.02
N ASP A 311 -5.86 -2.37 -9.11
CA ASP A 311 -7.28 -2.26 -9.46
C ASP A 311 -7.67 -0.78 -9.58
N TYR A 312 -8.60 -0.49 -10.49
CA TYR A 312 -9.06 0.87 -10.78
C TYR A 312 -7.95 1.84 -11.22
N ALA A 313 -6.96 1.37 -11.98
CA ALA A 313 -5.83 2.19 -12.42
C ALA A 313 -6.24 3.46 -13.19
N GLY A 314 -7.40 3.45 -13.86
CA GLY A 314 -7.93 4.62 -14.55
C GLY A 314 -8.29 5.79 -13.64
N THR A 315 -8.78 5.53 -12.42
CA THR A 315 -9.08 6.58 -11.42
C THR A 315 -7.90 6.86 -10.49
N ARG A 316 -6.90 5.96 -10.48
CA ARG A 316 -5.68 6.01 -9.65
C ARG A 316 -4.43 6.33 -10.46
N ALA A 317 -4.55 7.32 -11.36
CA ALA A 317 -3.49 7.65 -12.31
C ALA A 317 -2.23 8.20 -11.63
N THR A 318 -2.36 8.91 -10.51
CA THR A 318 -1.22 9.38 -9.71
C THR A 318 -0.43 8.22 -9.13
N GLU A 319 -1.12 7.26 -8.50
CA GLU A 319 -0.46 6.08 -7.93
C GLU A 319 0.17 5.21 -9.01
N ALA A 320 -0.50 5.09 -10.17
CA ALA A 320 0.08 4.46 -11.34
C ALA A 320 1.38 5.17 -11.77
N GLU A 321 1.39 6.51 -11.82
CA GLU A 321 2.57 7.29 -12.17
C GLU A 321 3.70 7.11 -11.15
N ILE A 322 3.42 7.24 -9.85
CA ILE A 322 4.37 7.05 -8.75
C ILE A 322 5.02 5.66 -8.85
N LEU A 323 4.21 4.63 -9.08
CA LEU A 323 4.71 3.26 -9.25
C LEU A 323 5.60 3.13 -10.48
N LEU A 324 5.15 3.61 -11.64
CA LEU A 324 5.92 3.52 -12.89
C LEU A 324 7.23 4.30 -12.82
N GLN A 325 7.26 5.47 -12.17
CA GLN A 325 8.48 6.23 -11.92
C GLN A 325 9.45 5.44 -11.03
N GLY A 326 8.96 4.87 -9.92
CA GLY A 326 9.76 3.99 -9.07
C GLY A 326 10.34 2.79 -9.81
N VAL A 327 9.55 2.15 -10.68
CA VAL A 327 9.99 1.02 -11.51
C VAL A 327 11.03 1.44 -12.54
N ALA A 328 10.86 2.59 -13.18
CA ALA A 328 11.78 3.11 -14.18
C ALA A 328 13.14 3.47 -13.59
N ASP A 329 13.16 4.02 -12.37
CA ASP A 329 14.38 4.48 -11.68
C ASP A 329 15.20 3.35 -11.05
N ALA A 330 14.59 2.20 -10.77
CA ALA A 330 15.23 1.05 -10.12
C ALA A 330 16.31 0.40 -11.00
N ALA A 331 17.58 0.76 -10.79
CA ALA A 331 18.75 0.22 -11.51
C ALA A 331 19.06 -1.24 -11.22
N ASP A 332 18.80 -1.66 -9.99
CA ASP A 332 19.37 -2.89 -9.42
C ASP A 332 18.35 -4.04 -9.34
N ARG A 333 17.29 -4.00 -10.17
CA ARG A 333 16.28 -5.07 -10.19
C ARG A 333 16.93 -6.38 -10.63
N ARG A 334 16.85 -7.40 -9.76
CA ARG A 334 17.36 -8.76 -10.03
C ARG A 334 16.27 -9.76 -10.38
N HIS A 335 15.02 -9.46 -10.06
CA HIS A 335 13.88 -10.36 -10.26
C HIS A 335 12.79 -9.69 -11.11
N PRO A 336 12.08 -10.47 -11.95
CA PRO A 336 10.97 -9.96 -12.75
C PRO A 336 9.88 -9.27 -11.94
N LEU A 337 9.41 -8.13 -12.44
CA LEU A 337 8.28 -7.38 -11.88
C LEU A 337 7.18 -7.21 -12.93
N ALA A 338 6.07 -7.93 -12.76
CA ALA A 338 4.88 -7.78 -13.57
C ALA A 338 3.95 -6.72 -12.95
N LEU A 339 3.51 -5.75 -13.75
CA LEU A 339 2.50 -4.77 -13.37
C LEU A 339 1.21 -5.05 -14.13
N LEU A 340 0.12 -5.35 -13.43
CA LEU A 340 -1.20 -5.57 -14.04
C LEU A 340 -2.16 -4.46 -13.61
N PHE A 341 -2.53 -3.60 -14.54
CA PHE A 341 -3.47 -2.50 -14.29
C PHE A 341 -4.86 -2.89 -14.80
N LEU A 342 -5.85 -2.80 -13.91
CA LEU A 342 -7.24 -3.09 -14.23
C LEU A 342 -8.02 -1.78 -14.39
N LEU A 343 -8.73 -1.65 -15.51
CA LEU A 343 -9.47 -0.44 -15.86
C LEU A 343 -10.94 -0.73 -16.14
N ARG A 344 -11.79 0.28 -15.98
CA ARG A 344 -13.18 0.24 -16.47
C ARG A 344 -13.29 0.69 -17.93
N PRO A 345 -12.96 1.95 -18.26
CA PRO A 345 -12.99 2.41 -19.65
C PRO A 345 -11.79 1.87 -20.43
N ASN A 346 -11.88 1.97 -21.76
CA ASN A 346 -10.73 1.69 -22.62
C ASN A 346 -9.65 2.75 -22.35
N PRO A 347 -8.41 2.37 -21.97
CA PRO A 347 -7.34 3.33 -21.70
C PRO A 347 -6.96 4.18 -22.93
N GLN A 348 -7.36 3.77 -24.13
CA GLN A 348 -7.16 4.52 -25.36
C GLN A 348 -8.23 5.58 -25.62
N ASP A 349 -9.31 5.65 -24.83
CA ASP A 349 -10.32 6.70 -25.04
C ASP A 349 -9.72 8.10 -24.75
N GLU A 350 -10.19 9.11 -25.49
CA GLU A 350 -9.79 10.49 -25.23
C GLU A 350 -10.27 10.95 -23.85
N GLY A 351 -9.41 11.68 -23.13
CA GLY A 351 -9.72 12.20 -21.80
C GLY A 351 -9.55 11.21 -20.64
N GLN A 352 -9.02 10.00 -20.89
CA GLN A 352 -8.62 9.09 -19.82
C GLN A 352 -7.32 9.57 -19.13
N PRO A 353 -7.30 9.76 -17.79
CA PRO A 353 -6.12 10.29 -17.10
C PRO A 353 -4.89 9.40 -17.29
N LEU A 354 -5.09 8.08 -17.22
CA LEU A 354 -3.99 7.12 -17.37
C LEU A 354 -3.35 7.18 -18.78
N ARG A 355 -4.10 7.59 -19.81
CA ARG A 355 -3.54 7.78 -21.15
C ARG A 355 -2.43 8.81 -21.13
N GLY A 356 -2.65 9.95 -20.46
CA GLY A 356 -1.65 11.01 -20.31
C GLY A 356 -0.39 10.54 -19.57
N VAL A 357 -0.58 9.77 -18.49
CA VAL A 357 0.52 9.17 -17.72
C VAL A 357 1.35 8.21 -18.57
N LEU A 358 0.70 7.37 -19.39
CA LEU A 358 1.36 6.33 -20.18
C LEU A 358 1.97 6.84 -21.49
N SER A 359 1.37 7.85 -22.13
CA SER A 359 1.88 8.44 -23.38
C SER A 359 2.79 9.65 -23.16
N GLY A 360 2.78 10.25 -21.98
CA GLY A 360 3.60 11.42 -21.67
C GLY A 360 5.07 11.05 -21.58
N VAL A 361 5.95 11.89 -22.15
CA VAL A 361 7.41 11.77 -22.00
C VAL A 361 8.09 13.06 -21.55
N ALA A 362 7.35 14.17 -21.49
CA ALA A 362 7.90 15.45 -21.07
C ALA A 362 8.45 15.40 -19.63
N ARG A 363 9.58 16.06 -19.40
CA ARG A 363 10.28 16.18 -18.10
C ARG A 363 10.80 14.87 -17.49
N ARG A 364 10.99 13.82 -18.28
CA ARG A 364 11.58 12.54 -17.84
C ARG A 364 13.09 12.47 -18.08
N SER A 365 13.80 11.70 -17.24
CA SER A 365 15.21 11.36 -17.51
C SER A 365 15.34 10.51 -18.79
N PRO A 366 16.52 10.41 -19.42
CA PRO A 366 16.72 9.55 -20.59
C PRO A 366 16.35 8.09 -20.33
N ARG A 367 16.63 7.62 -19.11
CA ARG A 367 16.30 6.27 -18.66
C ARG A 367 14.80 6.05 -18.54
N GLN A 368 14.10 6.99 -17.90
CA GLN A 368 12.64 6.96 -17.79
C GLN A 368 11.99 7.04 -19.18
N THR A 369 12.48 7.90 -20.06
CA THR A 369 12.02 7.99 -21.45
C THR A 369 12.10 6.64 -22.17
N ALA A 370 13.23 5.94 -22.03
CA ALA A 370 13.40 4.62 -22.61
C ALA A 370 12.45 3.57 -22.01
N PHE A 371 12.21 3.60 -20.70
CA PHE A 371 11.23 2.73 -20.04
C PHE A 371 9.80 2.99 -20.57
N TRP A 372 9.39 4.25 -20.67
CA TRP A 372 8.07 4.62 -21.19
C TRP A 372 7.85 4.14 -22.63
N ASN A 373 8.83 4.36 -23.51
CA ASN A 373 8.71 3.96 -24.91
C ASN A 373 8.71 2.43 -25.10
N ARG A 374 9.36 1.68 -24.20
CA ARG A 374 9.53 0.21 -24.34
C ARG A 374 8.53 -0.61 -23.53
N VAL A 375 7.92 -0.02 -22.49
CA VAL A 375 7.00 -0.71 -21.57
C VAL A 375 5.64 -0.03 -21.56
N CYS A 376 5.57 1.26 -21.19
CA CYS A 376 4.29 1.94 -20.98
C CYS A 376 3.48 2.14 -22.28
N GLN A 377 4.12 2.66 -23.34
CA GLN A 377 3.45 2.92 -24.61
C GLN A 377 2.97 1.62 -25.29
N PRO A 378 3.81 0.57 -25.43
CA PRO A 378 3.34 -0.70 -25.97
C PRO A 378 2.20 -1.33 -25.16
N ALA A 379 2.21 -1.18 -23.83
CA ALA A 379 1.12 -1.67 -22.98
C ALA A 379 -0.21 -0.92 -23.22
N LEU A 380 -0.15 0.38 -23.51
CA LEU A 380 -1.31 1.18 -23.90
C LEU A 380 -1.87 0.74 -25.26
N GLU A 381 -1.00 0.50 -26.24
CA GLU A 381 -1.37 0.04 -27.58
C GLU A 381 -1.95 -1.38 -27.58
N ALA A 382 -1.40 -2.25 -26.72
CA ALA A 382 -1.80 -3.64 -26.57
C ALA A 382 -2.80 -3.88 -25.41
N ALA A 383 -3.52 -2.84 -24.97
CA ALA A 383 -4.52 -2.96 -23.92
C ALA A 383 -5.58 -4.00 -24.27
N ARG A 384 -5.94 -4.86 -23.31
CA ARG A 384 -6.81 -6.02 -23.54
C ARG A 384 -8.19 -5.80 -22.94
N GLU A 385 -9.23 -6.00 -23.73
CA GLU A 385 -10.58 -6.06 -23.20
C GLU A 385 -10.82 -7.44 -22.56
N VAL A 386 -11.43 -7.46 -21.38
CA VAL A 386 -11.85 -8.71 -20.75
C VAL A 386 -13.01 -9.32 -21.56
N PRO A 387 -12.99 -10.63 -21.86
CA PRO A 387 -14.02 -11.25 -22.66
C PRO A 387 -15.36 -11.28 -21.93
N VAL A 388 -16.45 -11.33 -22.70
CA VAL A 388 -17.79 -11.67 -22.20
C VAL A 388 -17.96 -13.18 -22.08
N LEU A 389 -18.90 -13.66 -21.27
CA LEU A 389 -19.24 -15.08 -21.26
C LEU A 389 -19.94 -15.47 -22.57
N VAL A 390 -19.33 -16.41 -23.28
CA VAL A 390 -19.96 -17.09 -24.42
C VAL A 390 -21.19 -17.87 -23.96
N LEU A 391 -22.13 -18.10 -24.88
CA LEU A 391 -23.46 -18.61 -24.56
C LEU A 391 -23.40 -19.97 -23.84
N GLU A 392 -22.44 -20.80 -24.22
CA GLU A 392 -22.21 -22.17 -23.76
C GLU A 392 -21.71 -22.23 -22.31
N ASP A 393 -20.96 -21.21 -21.87
CA ASP A 393 -20.36 -21.16 -20.53
C ASP A 393 -21.33 -20.65 -19.46
N ARG A 394 -22.35 -19.86 -19.83
CA ARG A 394 -23.27 -19.23 -18.87
C ARG A 394 -24.03 -20.25 -18.02
N PRO A 395 -24.61 -21.33 -18.58
CA PRO A 395 -25.32 -22.33 -17.77
C PRO A 395 -24.40 -23.07 -16.80
N ALA A 396 -23.15 -23.32 -17.18
CA ALA A 396 -22.18 -24.01 -16.34
C ALA A 396 -21.80 -23.15 -15.11
N LEU A 397 -21.52 -21.86 -15.31
CA LEU A 397 -21.29 -20.91 -14.23
C LEU A 397 -22.52 -20.78 -13.32
N PHE A 398 -23.71 -20.61 -13.91
CA PHE A 398 -24.96 -20.47 -13.16
C PHE A 398 -25.22 -21.69 -12.26
N ARG A 399 -25.08 -22.91 -12.79
CA ARG A 399 -25.32 -24.15 -12.04
C ARG A 399 -24.36 -24.32 -10.87
N GLU A 400 -23.07 -24.10 -11.08
CA GLU A 400 -22.08 -24.23 -10.00
C GLU A 400 -22.23 -23.12 -8.95
N ALA A 401 -22.47 -21.87 -9.36
CA ALA A 401 -22.76 -20.78 -8.42
C ALA A 401 -23.99 -21.10 -7.55
N ARG A 402 -25.09 -21.54 -8.17
CA ARG A 402 -26.32 -21.89 -7.47
C ARG A 402 -26.10 -23.05 -6.49
N LYS A 403 -25.32 -24.07 -6.90
CA LYS A 403 -24.97 -25.21 -6.05
C LYS A 403 -24.14 -24.77 -4.84
N THR A 404 -23.16 -23.88 -5.02
CA THR A 404 -22.40 -23.28 -3.93
C THR A 404 -23.32 -22.54 -2.96
N PHE A 405 -24.20 -21.68 -3.45
CA PHE A 405 -25.10 -20.92 -2.59
C PHE A 405 -26.12 -21.79 -1.87
N ARG A 406 -26.68 -22.83 -2.51
CA ARG A 406 -27.61 -23.77 -1.85
C ARG A 406 -26.99 -24.43 -0.61
N ARG A 407 -25.71 -24.81 -0.68
CA ARG A 407 -24.99 -25.41 0.46
C ARG A 407 -24.88 -24.46 1.64
N ARG A 408 -24.79 -23.15 1.39
CA ARG A 408 -24.63 -22.10 2.41
C ARG A 408 -25.96 -21.59 2.97
N VAL A 409 -26.94 -21.37 2.11
CA VAL A 409 -28.25 -20.80 2.51
C VAL A 409 -29.06 -21.80 3.33
N GLY A 410 -28.87 -23.11 3.13
CA GLY A 410 -29.58 -24.16 3.87
C GLY A 410 -31.09 -24.23 3.58
N ILE A 411 -31.59 -23.39 2.65
CA ILE A 411 -32.99 -23.40 2.20
C ILE A 411 -33.09 -24.29 0.95
N VAL A 412 -33.99 -25.27 1.00
CA VAL A 412 -34.38 -26.05 -0.17
C VAL A 412 -35.62 -25.39 -0.79
N PRO A 413 -35.51 -24.75 -1.97
CA PRO A 413 -36.67 -24.12 -2.59
C PRO A 413 -37.68 -25.18 -3.07
N ARG A 414 -38.98 -24.87 -2.96
CA ARG A 414 -40.07 -25.77 -3.38
C ARG A 414 -40.03 -26.10 -4.88
N GLN A 415 -39.59 -25.14 -5.68
CA GLN A 415 -39.41 -25.30 -7.12
C GLN A 415 -37.99 -24.89 -7.50
N GLU A 416 -37.38 -25.69 -8.38
CA GLU A 416 -36.07 -25.38 -8.90
C GLU A 416 -36.15 -24.25 -9.94
N VAL A 417 -35.44 -23.15 -9.67
CA VAL A 417 -35.34 -22.02 -10.60
C VAL A 417 -34.14 -22.23 -11.54
N THR A 418 -34.42 -22.35 -12.84
CA THR A 418 -33.45 -22.46 -13.94
C THR A 418 -33.78 -21.47 -15.05
N TYR A 419 -32.79 -21.17 -15.88
CA TYR A 419 -32.92 -20.33 -17.06
C TYR A 419 -32.28 -21.04 -18.27
N PRO A 420 -32.85 -20.91 -19.48
CA PRO A 420 -32.15 -21.27 -20.70
C PRO A 420 -30.91 -20.38 -20.91
N ALA A 421 -29.96 -20.82 -21.74
CA ALA A 421 -28.67 -20.16 -21.90
C ALA A 421 -28.81 -18.72 -22.41
N GLU A 422 -29.80 -18.48 -23.29
CA GLU A 422 -30.09 -17.21 -23.92
C GLU A 422 -30.67 -16.20 -22.93
N GLU A 423 -31.34 -16.67 -21.88
CA GLU A 423 -31.91 -15.84 -20.80
C GLU A 423 -30.87 -15.46 -19.74
N LEU A 424 -29.67 -16.05 -19.75
CA LEU A 424 -28.61 -15.73 -18.81
C LEU A 424 -27.81 -14.47 -19.26
N PRO A 425 -27.41 -13.62 -18.31
CA PRO A 425 -26.67 -12.39 -18.61
C PRO A 425 -25.25 -12.70 -19.10
N GLN A 426 -24.61 -11.72 -19.76
CA GLN A 426 -23.31 -11.89 -20.37
C GLN A 426 -22.15 -11.73 -19.37
N ARG A 427 -22.33 -10.96 -18.31
CA ARG A 427 -21.30 -10.69 -17.31
C ARG A 427 -21.30 -11.75 -16.20
N PRO A 428 -20.13 -12.30 -15.82
CA PRO A 428 -20.03 -13.31 -14.78
C PRO A 428 -20.70 -12.93 -13.46
N LEU A 429 -20.54 -11.68 -13.00
CA LEU A 429 -21.14 -11.26 -11.73
C LEU A 429 -22.67 -11.32 -11.77
N ALA A 430 -23.29 -10.87 -12.87
CA ALA A 430 -24.75 -10.91 -13.01
C ALA A 430 -25.27 -12.37 -13.03
N VAL A 431 -24.54 -13.29 -13.67
CA VAL A 431 -24.86 -14.73 -13.64
C VAL A 431 -24.80 -15.27 -12.21
N ILE A 432 -23.75 -14.92 -11.46
CA ILE A 432 -23.54 -15.34 -10.05
C ILE A 432 -24.66 -14.79 -9.16
N LEU A 433 -25.01 -13.52 -9.29
CA LEU A 433 -26.06 -12.89 -8.50
C LEU A 433 -27.46 -13.45 -8.83
N LEU A 434 -27.74 -13.73 -10.11
CA LEU A 434 -28.95 -14.44 -10.50
C LEU A 434 -28.99 -15.86 -9.91
N ALA A 435 -27.85 -16.53 -9.83
CA ALA A 435 -27.73 -17.85 -9.20
C ALA A 435 -27.97 -17.81 -7.68
N LEU A 436 -27.57 -16.73 -6.99
CA LEU A 436 -27.89 -16.49 -5.58
C LEU A 436 -29.41 -16.38 -5.38
N LEU A 437 -30.08 -15.55 -6.18
CA LEU A 437 -31.55 -15.43 -6.15
C LEU A 437 -32.23 -16.78 -6.41
N ALA A 438 -31.79 -17.49 -7.46
CA ALA A 438 -32.32 -18.81 -7.80
C ALA A 438 -32.07 -19.86 -6.71
N ALA A 439 -30.94 -19.80 -6.00
CA ALA A 439 -30.66 -20.69 -4.86
C ALA A 439 -31.65 -20.48 -3.71
N THR A 440 -32.19 -19.28 -3.56
CA THR A 440 -33.23 -18.93 -2.56
C THR A 440 -34.66 -19.14 -3.08
N GLY A 441 -34.83 -19.65 -4.30
CA GLY A 441 -36.13 -19.88 -4.93
C GLY A 441 -36.75 -18.65 -5.62
N ARG A 442 -36.00 -17.56 -5.78
CA ARG A 442 -36.47 -16.34 -6.46
C ARG A 442 -36.16 -16.40 -7.96
N ARG A 443 -37.19 -16.23 -8.80
CA ARG A 443 -37.06 -16.09 -10.26
C ARG A 443 -37.13 -14.62 -10.65
N VAL A 444 -36.27 -14.20 -11.58
CA VAL A 444 -36.28 -12.87 -12.19
C VAL A 444 -36.81 -13.01 -13.62
N ALA A 445 -37.94 -12.38 -13.93
CA ALA A 445 -38.61 -12.57 -15.23
C ALA A 445 -37.78 -12.03 -16.42
N GLN A 446 -37.03 -10.94 -16.22
CA GLN A 446 -36.14 -10.36 -17.22
C GLN A 446 -34.68 -10.58 -16.83
N SER A 447 -34.27 -11.85 -16.76
CA SER A 447 -32.95 -12.27 -16.26
C SER A 447 -31.75 -11.88 -17.12
N ARG A 448 -31.96 -11.25 -18.28
CA ARG A 448 -30.89 -10.66 -19.11
C ARG A 448 -30.59 -9.21 -18.71
N ASP A 449 -31.54 -8.53 -18.08
CA ASP A 449 -31.40 -7.16 -17.63
C ASP A 449 -30.65 -7.15 -16.29
N GLU A 450 -29.37 -6.79 -16.34
CA GLU A 450 -28.50 -6.75 -15.17
C GLU A 450 -29.03 -5.78 -14.10
N GLN A 451 -29.66 -4.67 -14.48
CA GLN A 451 -30.20 -3.72 -13.52
C GLN A 451 -31.34 -4.33 -12.72
N ARG A 452 -32.20 -5.12 -13.38
CA ARG A 452 -33.25 -5.87 -12.67
C ARG A 452 -32.69 -6.93 -11.74
N ILE A 453 -31.62 -7.63 -12.13
CA ILE A 453 -30.95 -8.60 -11.25
C ILE A 453 -30.44 -7.88 -10.00
N PHE A 454 -29.72 -6.78 -10.16
CA PHE A 454 -29.18 -6.01 -9.04
C PHE A 454 -30.29 -5.45 -8.12
N SER A 455 -31.41 -4.97 -8.68
CA SER A 455 -32.58 -4.56 -7.87
C SER A 455 -33.11 -5.71 -7.03
N HIS A 456 -33.32 -6.89 -7.64
CA HIS A 456 -33.82 -8.06 -6.91
C HIS A 456 -32.83 -8.59 -5.86
N VAL A 457 -31.52 -8.48 -6.09
CA VAL A 457 -30.49 -8.79 -5.09
C VAL A 457 -30.57 -7.81 -3.92
N TRP A 458 -30.75 -6.53 -4.22
CA TRP A 458 -30.86 -5.52 -3.18
C TRP A 458 -32.13 -5.71 -2.35
N ASP A 459 -33.26 -6.04 -2.98
CA ASP A 459 -34.49 -6.42 -2.28
C ASP A 459 -34.28 -7.65 -1.39
N TRP A 460 -33.52 -8.64 -1.88
CA TRP A 460 -33.17 -9.82 -1.09
C TRP A 460 -32.33 -9.49 0.15
N GLU A 461 -31.37 -8.56 0.02
CA GLU A 461 -30.56 -8.09 1.14
C GLU A 461 -31.41 -7.27 2.13
N ARG A 462 -32.29 -6.37 1.64
CA ARG A 462 -33.26 -5.64 2.48
C ARG A 462 -34.21 -6.57 3.22
N ASP A 463 -34.67 -7.66 2.58
CA ASP A 463 -35.51 -8.68 3.22
C ASP A 463 -34.79 -9.45 4.33
N LYS A 464 -33.47 -9.63 4.22
CA LYS A 464 -32.64 -10.20 5.30
C LYS A 464 -32.58 -9.25 6.48
N TRP A 465 -32.37 -7.95 6.26
CA TRP A 465 -32.38 -6.95 7.33
C TRP A 465 -33.75 -6.89 8.01
N ARG A 466 -34.83 -6.81 7.22
CA ARG A 466 -36.21 -6.83 7.70
C ARG A 466 -36.45 -8.00 8.65
N ARG A 467 -36.16 -9.24 8.22
CA ARG A 467 -36.40 -10.44 9.03
C ARG A 467 -35.58 -10.43 10.31
N TYR A 468 -34.32 -9.99 10.24
CA TYR A 468 -33.46 -9.88 11.41
C TYR A 468 -33.99 -8.86 12.42
N LEU A 469 -34.40 -7.68 11.96
CA LEU A 469 -34.89 -6.60 12.82
C LEU A 469 -36.25 -6.93 13.43
N HIS A 470 -37.19 -7.53 12.68
CA HIS A 470 -38.47 -8.01 13.24
C HIS A 470 -38.27 -9.06 14.32
N ALA A 471 -37.34 -10.00 14.11
CA ALA A 471 -36.98 -10.98 15.14
C ALA A 471 -36.36 -10.34 16.42
N ARG A 472 -36.00 -9.05 16.38
CA ARG A 472 -35.47 -8.27 17.50
C ARG A 472 -36.40 -7.15 17.96
N GLY A 473 -37.66 -7.16 17.51
CA GLY A 473 -38.71 -6.26 18.01
C GLY A 473 -38.86 -4.96 17.25
N LEU A 474 -38.39 -4.87 16.00
CA LEU A 474 -38.79 -3.78 15.10
C LEU A 474 -40.31 -3.84 14.85
N ASP A 475 -41.01 -2.72 14.99
CA ASP A 475 -42.42 -2.61 14.64
C ASP A 475 -42.60 -2.56 13.11
N HIS A 476 -43.70 -3.11 12.60
CA HIS A 476 -44.06 -3.03 11.18
C HIS A 476 -44.23 -1.58 10.71
N GLU A 477 -44.68 -0.67 11.58
CA GLU A 477 -44.81 0.75 11.26
C GLU A 477 -43.46 1.41 10.93
N TRP A 478 -42.38 0.97 11.57
CA TRP A 478 -41.02 1.53 11.41
C TRP A 478 -40.18 0.85 10.33
N GLU A 479 -40.69 -0.21 9.70
CA GLU A 479 -39.91 -1.04 8.80
C GLU A 479 -39.31 -0.24 7.64
N ARG A 480 -40.14 0.57 6.98
CA ARG A 480 -39.72 1.36 5.82
C ARG A 480 -38.65 2.37 6.19
N GLU A 481 -38.82 3.07 7.30
CA GLU A 481 -37.88 4.07 7.79
C GLU A 481 -36.54 3.44 8.18
N ALA A 482 -36.57 2.34 8.96
CA ALA A 482 -35.36 1.62 9.38
C ALA A 482 -34.52 1.14 8.18
N LEU A 483 -35.16 0.54 7.17
CA LEU A 483 -34.45 0.07 5.97
C LEU A 483 -33.85 1.23 5.17
N ASN A 484 -34.55 2.37 5.10
CA ASN A 484 -34.05 3.57 4.41
C ASN A 484 -32.86 4.21 5.13
N LEU A 485 -32.84 4.21 6.47
CA LEU A 485 -31.71 4.70 7.27
C LEU A 485 -30.47 3.81 7.07
N ILE A 486 -30.64 2.49 7.09
CA ILE A 486 -29.54 1.54 6.83
C ILE A 486 -28.97 1.76 5.42
N GLU A 487 -29.82 1.84 4.41
CA GLU A 487 -29.38 2.08 3.03
C GLU A 487 -28.64 3.42 2.89
N ALA A 488 -29.13 4.48 3.52
CA ALA A 488 -28.46 5.79 3.51
C ALA A 488 -27.06 5.73 4.14
N ALA A 489 -26.90 5.01 5.27
CA ALA A 489 -25.60 4.82 5.90
C ALA A 489 -24.64 4.01 5.01
N LEU A 490 -25.13 2.97 4.33
CA LEU A 490 -24.33 2.18 3.40
C LEU A 490 -23.89 2.97 2.17
N VAL A 491 -24.75 3.83 1.63
CA VAL A 491 -24.39 4.74 0.53
C VAL A 491 -23.39 5.80 1.00
N ALA A 492 -23.56 6.38 2.19
CA ALA A 492 -22.58 7.30 2.77
C ALA A 492 -21.22 6.63 3.01
N ALA A 493 -21.21 5.39 3.53
CA ALA A 493 -19.99 4.59 3.65
C ALA A 493 -19.35 4.32 2.29
N THR A 494 -20.16 4.05 1.26
CA THR A 494 -19.68 3.86 -0.12
C THR A 494 -19.05 5.13 -0.69
N LEU A 495 -19.57 6.31 -0.35
CA LEU A 495 -19.01 7.62 -0.70
C LEU A 495 -17.74 7.99 0.09
N GLY A 496 -17.36 7.17 1.07
CA GLY A 496 -16.13 7.35 1.85
C GLY A 496 -16.33 7.80 3.30
N CYS A 497 -17.57 7.91 3.80
CA CYS A 497 -17.84 8.25 5.20
C CYS A 497 -17.35 7.12 6.13
N PRO A 498 -16.39 7.37 7.05
CA PRO A 498 -15.72 6.32 7.79
C PRO A 498 -16.46 6.00 9.10
N PHE A 499 -17.53 5.20 9.03
CA PHE A 499 -18.21 4.74 10.25
C PHE A 499 -17.42 3.62 10.94
N ARG A 500 -16.85 3.92 12.10
CA ARG A 500 -16.02 3.05 12.95
C ARG A 500 -16.77 2.53 14.18
N SER A 501 -17.98 3.02 14.42
CA SER A 501 -18.82 2.56 15.52
C SER A 501 -20.31 2.71 15.18
N PRO A 502 -21.19 1.87 15.75
CA PRO A 502 -22.62 2.10 15.70
C PRO A 502 -23.04 3.51 16.15
N GLU A 503 -22.34 4.06 17.13
CA GLU A 503 -22.60 5.38 17.68
C GLU A 503 -22.39 6.49 16.64
N GLU A 504 -21.34 6.40 15.80
CA GLU A 504 -21.11 7.32 14.69
C GLU A 504 -22.23 7.26 13.65
N VAL A 505 -22.75 6.06 13.34
CA VAL A 505 -23.88 5.91 12.41
C VAL A 505 -25.16 6.53 12.99
N ALA A 506 -25.41 6.31 14.29
CA ALA A 506 -26.55 6.91 14.99
C ALA A 506 -26.46 8.44 14.99
N ALA A 507 -25.27 9.00 15.26
CA ALA A 507 -25.03 10.44 15.22
C ALA A 507 -25.26 11.02 13.81
N PHE A 508 -24.82 10.32 12.76
CA PHE A 508 -25.09 10.69 11.38
C PHE A 508 -26.59 10.72 11.06
N TRP A 509 -27.35 9.72 11.51
CA TRP A 509 -28.81 9.73 11.36
C TRP A 509 -29.47 10.85 12.16
N GLU A 510 -29.08 11.06 13.42
CA GLU A 510 -29.61 12.14 14.26
C GLU A 510 -29.36 13.53 13.64
N ALA A 511 -28.21 13.74 13.00
CA ALA A 511 -27.84 15.01 12.38
C ALA A 511 -28.53 15.28 11.04
N HIS A 512 -28.66 14.27 10.18
CA HIS A 512 -29.06 14.47 8.78
C HIS A 512 -30.37 13.78 8.38
N LEU A 513 -30.78 12.76 9.13
CA LEU A 513 -31.92 11.91 8.86
C LEU A 513 -32.73 11.64 10.15
N PRO A 514 -33.12 12.69 10.91
CA PRO A 514 -33.85 12.48 12.15
C PRO A 514 -35.16 11.72 11.83
N PRO A 515 -35.51 10.69 12.62
CA PRO A 515 -36.74 9.93 12.41
C PRO A 515 -37.93 10.88 12.35
N ARG A 516 -38.71 10.80 11.27
CA ARG A 516 -39.75 11.81 10.96
C ARG A 516 -41.15 11.33 11.31
N GLU A 517 -41.36 10.03 11.27
CA GLU A 517 -42.66 9.46 11.57
C GLU A 517 -42.78 9.31 13.11
N MET A 518 -43.97 9.57 13.66
CA MET A 518 -44.39 9.22 15.02
C MET A 518 -45.50 8.20 14.87
N THR A 519 -45.46 7.09 15.62
CA THR A 519 -46.60 6.17 15.68
C THR A 519 -47.84 6.91 16.23
N PRO A 520 -49.06 6.43 16.00
CA PRO A 520 -50.28 7.02 16.56
C PRO A 520 -50.28 7.18 18.09
N ASP A 521 -49.44 6.42 18.80
CA ASP A 521 -49.24 6.48 20.25
C ASP A 521 -47.96 7.23 20.69
N GLY A 522 -47.32 7.95 19.77
CA GLY A 522 -46.27 8.91 20.06
C GLY A 522 -44.87 8.33 20.23
N ARG A 523 -44.61 7.09 19.80
CA ARG A 523 -43.26 6.50 19.78
C ARG A 523 -42.52 6.92 18.50
N THR A 524 -41.20 6.84 18.53
CA THR A 524 -40.33 7.09 17.37
C THR A 524 -39.28 5.99 17.26
N LEU A 525 -38.80 5.72 16.04
CA LEU A 525 -37.67 4.81 15.83
C LEU A 525 -36.39 5.44 16.38
N HIS A 526 -35.83 4.88 17.46
CA HIS A 526 -34.63 5.44 18.07
C HIS A 526 -33.35 5.10 17.25
N PRO A 527 -32.60 6.08 16.70
CA PRO A 527 -31.42 5.83 15.85
C PRO A 527 -30.35 4.94 16.50
N ARG A 528 -30.02 5.20 17.77
CA ARG A 528 -29.08 4.37 18.55
C ARG A 528 -29.51 2.91 18.72
N TRP A 529 -30.81 2.64 18.82
CA TRP A 529 -31.30 1.27 18.90
C TRP A 529 -31.04 0.55 17.56
N LEU A 530 -31.37 1.19 16.44
CA LEU A 530 -31.14 0.63 15.11
C LEU A 530 -29.64 0.41 14.85
N ALA A 531 -28.80 1.37 15.24
CA ALA A 531 -27.37 1.30 14.98
C ALA A 531 -26.69 0.13 15.71
N ARG A 532 -27.11 -0.18 16.95
CA ARG A 532 -26.60 -1.34 17.73
C ARG A 532 -26.80 -2.67 17.03
N HIS A 533 -27.70 -2.75 16.06
CA HIS A 533 -27.94 -3.96 15.26
C HIS A 533 -27.06 -4.07 14.02
N LEU A 534 -26.38 -3.01 13.60
CA LEU A 534 -25.54 -3.00 12.40
C LEU A 534 -24.37 -4.01 12.48
N PRO A 535 -23.65 -4.20 13.60
CA PRO A 535 -22.57 -5.18 13.65
C PRO A 535 -22.99 -6.63 13.39
N ALA A 536 -24.26 -6.97 13.68
CA ALA A 536 -24.80 -8.29 13.38
C ALA A 536 -25.26 -8.43 11.92
N LEU A 537 -25.74 -7.33 11.31
CA LEU A 537 -26.12 -7.30 9.91
C LEU A 537 -24.89 -7.27 8.99
N PHE A 538 -23.87 -6.50 9.39
CA PHE A 538 -22.63 -6.24 8.67
C PHE A 538 -21.44 -6.54 9.59
N PRO A 539 -21.10 -7.83 9.80
CA PRO A 539 -19.98 -8.20 10.64
C PRO A 539 -18.66 -7.72 10.05
N ALA A 540 -17.72 -7.31 10.91
CA ALA A 540 -16.38 -6.94 10.49
C ALA A 540 -15.63 -8.16 9.93
N PRO A 541 -14.72 -7.98 8.96
CA PRO A 541 -13.80 -9.04 8.55
C PRO A 541 -13.00 -9.55 9.76
N ALA A 542 -12.66 -10.84 9.78
CA ALA A 542 -11.95 -11.48 10.89
C ALA A 542 -10.56 -10.85 11.21
N GLU A 543 -10.02 -10.05 10.28
CA GLU A 543 -8.72 -9.39 10.38
C GLU A 543 -8.80 -7.97 10.98
N GLU A 544 -10.00 -7.40 11.15
CA GLU A 544 -10.17 -6.06 11.72
C GLU A 544 -10.45 -6.13 13.23
N ASN A 545 -9.53 -5.58 14.04
CA ASN A 545 -9.70 -5.47 15.50
C ASN A 545 -10.81 -4.48 15.93
N ALA A 546 -11.39 -3.72 14.99
CA ALA A 546 -12.43 -2.73 15.24
C ALA A 546 -13.48 -2.78 14.14
N TRP A 547 -14.76 -2.75 14.53
CA TRP A 547 -15.87 -2.78 13.58
C TRP A 547 -15.91 -1.53 12.71
N ARG A 548 -16.21 -1.70 11.42
CA ARG A 548 -16.47 -0.59 10.49
C ARG A 548 -17.66 -0.93 9.60
N LEU A 549 -18.50 0.05 9.29
CA LEU A 549 -19.55 -0.15 8.29
C LEU A 549 -18.89 -0.24 6.90
N THR A 550 -18.86 -1.43 6.33
CA THR A 550 -18.24 -1.65 5.03
C THR A 550 -19.09 -1.05 3.90
N PRO A 551 -18.46 -0.42 2.88
CA PRO A 551 -19.13 -0.02 1.64
C PRO A 551 -19.96 -1.13 1.01
N ILE A 552 -20.95 -0.75 0.19
CA ILE A 552 -21.72 -1.71 -0.59
C ILE A 552 -20.77 -2.40 -1.57
N VAL A 553 -20.86 -3.73 -1.63
CA VAL A 553 -20.07 -4.57 -2.53
C VAL A 553 -20.94 -5.71 -3.03
N PRO A 554 -20.70 -6.22 -4.25
CA PRO A 554 -19.69 -5.79 -5.23
C PRO A 554 -20.04 -4.47 -5.93
N ASP A 555 -19.03 -3.80 -6.52
CA ASP A 555 -19.19 -2.43 -7.04
C ASP A 555 -20.34 -2.22 -8.03
N PRO A 556 -20.67 -3.13 -8.98
CA PRO A 556 -21.81 -2.90 -9.87
C PRO A 556 -23.16 -2.79 -9.12
N LEU A 557 -23.31 -3.51 -8.01
CA LEU A 557 -24.47 -3.39 -7.13
C LEU A 557 -24.42 -2.06 -6.37
N ALA A 558 -23.25 -1.69 -5.84
CA ALA A 558 -23.03 -0.41 -5.17
C ALA A 558 -23.35 0.78 -6.08
N ASP A 559 -22.93 0.71 -7.35
CA ASP A 559 -23.16 1.74 -8.35
C ASP A 559 -24.67 1.92 -8.58
N GLN A 560 -25.41 0.83 -8.76
CA GLN A 560 -26.86 0.89 -8.94
C GLN A 560 -27.59 1.46 -7.72
N VAL A 561 -27.29 0.94 -6.53
CA VAL A 561 -27.93 1.41 -5.28
C VAL A 561 -27.62 2.88 -5.06
N SER A 562 -26.38 3.30 -5.32
CA SER A 562 -25.97 4.70 -5.19
C SER A 562 -26.70 5.60 -6.20
N VAL A 563 -26.84 5.20 -7.47
CA VAL A 563 -27.60 5.99 -8.45
C VAL A 563 -29.06 6.17 -8.01
N GLN A 564 -29.73 5.09 -7.61
CA GLN A 564 -31.13 5.16 -7.18
C GLN A 564 -31.28 6.02 -5.92
N ARG A 565 -30.41 5.83 -4.93
CA ARG A 565 -30.50 6.55 -3.66
C ARG A 565 -30.16 8.03 -3.83
N LEU A 566 -29.11 8.36 -4.58
CA LEU A 566 -28.71 9.76 -4.82
C LEU A 566 -29.67 10.49 -5.77
N ALA A 567 -30.44 9.78 -6.58
CA ALA A 567 -31.54 10.39 -7.34
C ALA A 567 -32.66 10.86 -6.40
N GLN A 568 -32.95 10.10 -5.34
CA GLN A 568 -33.97 10.42 -4.35
C GLN A 568 -33.47 11.39 -3.26
N GLN A 569 -32.19 11.28 -2.91
CA GLN A 569 -31.58 12.04 -1.83
C GLN A 569 -30.17 12.53 -2.23
N PRO A 570 -30.08 13.61 -3.02
CA PRO A 570 -28.80 14.16 -3.47
C PRO A 570 -27.89 14.64 -2.34
N ASP A 571 -28.47 15.13 -1.24
CA ASP A 571 -27.74 15.70 -0.10
C ASP A 571 -26.79 14.71 0.59
N LEU A 572 -26.98 13.40 0.38
CA LEU A 572 -26.07 12.36 0.88
C LEU A 572 -24.63 12.55 0.43
N VAL A 573 -24.40 13.16 -0.75
CA VAL A 573 -23.05 13.50 -1.20
C VAL A 573 -22.42 14.47 -0.21
N THR A 574 -23.11 15.57 0.10
CA THR A 574 -22.63 16.59 1.03
C THR A 574 -22.50 16.05 2.45
N TRP A 575 -23.45 15.22 2.91
CA TRP A 575 -23.40 14.63 4.25
C TRP A 575 -22.29 13.60 4.43
N ALA A 576 -21.82 12.99 3.33
CA ALA A 576 -20.67 12.10 3.36
C ALA A 576 -19.34 12.86 3.35
N LEU A 577 -19.31 14.15 3.02
CA LEU A 577 -18.11 14.99 3.04
C LEU A 577 -17.79 15.44 4.47
N PRO A 578 -16.54 15.79 4.77
CA PRO A 578 -16.15 16.17 6.11
C PRO A 578 -16.67 17.56 6.49
N THR A 579 -16.91 17.78 7.77
CA THR A 579 -17.34 19.10 8.28
C THR A 579 -16.17 20.08 8.35
N PRO A 580 -16.40 21.40 8.38
CA PRO A 580 -15.34 22.38 8.57
C PRO A 580 -14.52 22.13 9.85
N GLU A 581 -15.16 21.64 10.91
CA GLU A 581 -14.48 21.28 12.16
C GLU A 581 -13.57 20.07 11.99
N GLU A 582 -14.02 19.02 11.27
CA GLU A 582 -13.17 17.87 10.93
C GLU A 582 -11.96 18.29 10.09
N ILE A 583 -12.15 19.23 9.15
CA ILE A 583 -11.07 19.78 8.32
C ILE A 583 -10.10 20.62 9.16
N SER A 584 -10.59 21.53 10.00
CA SER A 584 -9.74 22.36 10.88
C SER A 584 -8.90 21.46 11.82
N ALA A 585 -9.51 20.43 12.41
CA ALA A 585 -8.79 19.46 13.24
C ALA A 585 -7.71 18.70 12.45
N ALA A 586 -8.02 18.26 11.22
CA ALA A 586 -7.06 17.58 10.35
C ALA A 586 -5.89 18.48 9.97
N VAL A 587 -6.16 19.74 9.59
CA VAL A 587 -5.15 20.73 9.23
C VAL A 587 -4.24 21.03 10.42
N ALA A 588 -4.81 21.33 11.59
CA ALA A 588 -4.03 21.62 12.80
C ALA A 588 -3.12 20.43 13.18
N ALA A 589 -3.61 19.21 13.04
CA ALA A 589 -2.81 18.02 13.31
C ALA A 589 -1.70 17.81 12.27
N VAL A 590 -1.93 18.12 10.99
CA VAL A 590 -0.88 18.11 9.95
C VAL A 590 0.19 19.17 10.22
N GLU A 591 -0.20 20.38 10.62
CA GLU A 591 0.73 21.45 11.00
C GLU A 591 1.58 21.06 12.20
N HIS A 592 0.98 20.50 13.25
CA HIS A 592 1.70 19.97 14.40
C HIS A 592 2.69 18.85 14.04
N LEU A 593 2.30 17.95 13.12
CA LEU A 593 3.20 16.90 12.62
C LEU A 593 4.36 17.49 11.81
N ALA A 594 4.12 18.52 10.99
CA ALA A 594 5.15 19.20 10.23
C ALA A 594 6.14 19.96 11.14
N GLU A 595 5.64 20.63 12.18
CA GLU A 595 6.48 21.30 13.18
C GLU A 595 7.33 20.31 13.99
N ALA A 596 6.74 19.16 14.37
CA ALA A 596 7.46 18.08 15.04
C ALA A 596 8.53 17.45 14.13
N ALA A 597 8.26 17.32 12.84
CA ALA A 597 9.22 16.83 11.85
C ALA A 597 10.37 17.83 11.58
N GLY A 598 10.11 19.14 11.68
CA GLY A 598 11.11 20.20 11.51
C GLY A 598 12.10 20.34 12.68
N ARG A 599 11.76 19.83 13.87
CA ARG A 599 12.64 19.81 15.05
C ARG A 599 13.18 18.39 15.27
N GLN A 600 14.28 18.03 14.60
CA GLN A 600 15.04 16.76 14.78
C GLN A 600 14.30 15.67 15.57
N ALA A 601 13.32 15.01 14.95
CA ALA A 601 12.48 14.06 15.66
C ALA A 601 13.29 12.82 16.12
N PRO A 602 13.09 12.34 17.36
CA PRO A 602 13.69 11.11 17.85
C PRO A 602 13.11 9.90 17.12
N VAL A 603 13.97 8.91 16.89
CA VAL A 603 13.65 7.60 16.32
C VAL A 603 12.73 6.84 17.29
N GLY A 604 11.42 7.05 17.19
CA GLY A 604 10.44 6.34 18.00
C GLY A 604 9.03 6.84 17.76
N GLY A 605 8.24 6.08 16.98
CA GLY A 605 6.85 6.45 16.74
C GLY A 605 6.11 5.51 15.80
N LEU A 606 6.19 4.19 16.01
CA LEU A 606 5.38 3.21 15.28
C LEU A 606 3.86 3.35 15.54
N GLU A 607 3.47 4.13 16.56
CA GLU A 607 2.06 4.48 16.84
C GLU A 607 1.53 5.58 15.90
N THR A 608 2.37 6.20 15.07
CA THR A 608 1.99 7.40 14.30
C THR A 608 1.34 7.12 12.95
N LEU A 609 1.54 5.99 12.27
CA LEU A 609 1.00 5.82 10.90
C LEU A 609 -0.51 5.62 10.85
N ALA A 610 -1.07 4.79 11.73
CA ALA A 610 -2.52 4.64 11.86
C ALA A 610 -3.17 5.96 12.35
N GLY A 611 -2.49 6.68 13.25
CA GLY A 611 -2.89 8.01 13.69
C GLY A 611 -2.85 9.04 12.57
N VAL A 612 -1.77 9.08 11.78
CA VAL A 612 -1.58 9.98 10.64
C VAL A 612 -2.59 9.68 9.53
N VAL A 613 -2.87 8.42 9.22
CA VAL A 613 -3.92 8.04 8.27
C VAL A 613 -5.30 8.46 8.78
N ALA A 614 -5.60 8.24 10.06
CA ALA A 614 -6.86 8.69 10.67
C ALA A 614 -6.98 10.23 10.68
N THR A 615 -5.87 10.94 10.86
CA THR A 615 -5.77 12.40 10.83
C THR A 615 -5.94 12.97 9.42
N LEU A 616 -5.42 12.29 8.39
CA LEU A 616 -5.53 12.70 6.99
C LEU A 616 -6.86 12.27 6.35
N GLU A 617 -7.60 11.36 6.99
CA GLU A 617 -8.87 10.83 6.47
C GLU A 617 -9.88 11.92 6.04
N PRO A 618 -10.10 13.02 6.79
CA PRO A 618 -10.96 14.10 6.33
C PRO A 618 -10.48 14.73 5.01
N LEU A 619 -9.17 14.86 4.80
CA LEU A 619 -8.61 15.45 3.58
C LEU A 619 -8.76 14.53 2.36
N VAL A 620 -8.82 13.21 2.56
CA VAL A 620 -8.94 12.21 1.48
C VAL A 620 -10.40 11.88 1.16
N ARG A 621 -11.34 12.11 2.10
CA ARG A 621 -12.77 11.79 1.94
C ARG A 621 -13.41 12.37 0.67
N PRO A 622 -13.16 13.65 0.27
CA PRO A 622 -13.69 14.20 -0.97
C PRO A 622 -13.24 13.44 -2.22
N LEU A 623 -12.00 12.92 -2.22
CA LEU A 623 -11.47 12.15 -3.35
C LEU A 623 -12.22 10.83 -3.52
N ARG A 624 -12.48 10.11 -2.42
CA ARG A 624 -13.29 8.88 -2.45
C ARG A 624 -14.70 9.13 -2.98
N ALA A 625 -15.33 10.23 -2.56
CA ALA A 625 -16.66 10.60 -3.06
C ALA A 625 -16.61 10.85 -4.58
N LEU A 626 -15.59 11.56 -5.07
CA LEU A 626 -15.41 11.83 -6.51
C LEU A 626 -15.10 10.57 -7.31
N GLU A 627 -14.32 9.63 -6.77
CA GLU A 627 -14.07 8.33 -7.39
C GLU A 627 -15.37 7.54 -7.56
N VAL A 628 -16.21 7.50 -6.52
CA VAL A 628 -17.51 6.84 -6.58
C VAL A 628 -18.40 7.51 -7.63
N LEU A 629 -18.52 8.84 -7.60
CA LEU A 629 -19.28 9.60 -8.60
C LEU A 629 -18.74 9.38 -10.03
N ALA A 630 -17.42 9.28 -10.21
CA ALA A 630 -16.82 8.97 -11.50
C ALA A 630 -17.23 7.57 -11.99
N ARG A 631 -17.32 6.57 -11.11
CA ARG A 631 -17.84 5.23 -11.45
C ARG A 631 -19.30 5.28 -11.89
N LEU A 632 -20.14 6.10 -11.24
CA LEU A 632 -21.56 6.22 -11.58
C LEU A 632 -21.80 6.80 -12.99
N PHE A 633 -20.84 7.51 -13.57
CA PHE A 633 -20.94 8.04 -14.94
C PHE A 633 -21.06 6.92 -16.00
N SER A 634 -20.62 5.70 -15.66
CA SER A 634 -20.76 4.52 -16.52
C SER A 634 -22.15 3.86 -16.47
N VAL A 635 -23.06 4.35 -15.61
CA VAL A 635 -24.47 3.93 -15.53
C VAL A 635 -25.31 4.74 -16.55
N PRO A 636 -26.32 4.16 -17.22
CA PRO A 636 -27.16 4.87 -18.19
C PRO A 636 -27.83 6.14 -17.66
N GLU A 637 -28.37 6.97 -18.57
CA GLU A 637 -29.01 8.30 -18.45
C GLU A 637 -29.24 8.90 -17.03
N GLU A 638 -29.93 8.20 -16.13
CA GLU A 638 -30.15 8.60 -14.73
C GLU A 638 -28.84 8.83 -13.95
N GLY A 639 -27.82 7.99 -14.18
CA GLY A 639 -26.51 8.10 -13.55
C GLY A 639 -25.81 9.41 -13.90
N ARG A 640 -25.95 9.91 -15.13
CA ARG A 640 -25.30 11.17 -15.55
C ARG A 640 -25.84 12.37 -14.79
N ALA A 641 -27.16 12.45 -14.62
CA ALA A 641 -27.80 13.52 -13.86
C ALA A 641 -27.40 13.50 -12.38
N VAL A 642 -27.35 12.30 -11.78
CA VAL A 642 -26.88 12.09 -10.40
C VAL A 642 -25.42 12.54 -10.25
N VAL A 643 -24.54 12.13 -11.16
CA VAL A 643 -23.12 12.53 -11.14
C VAL A 643 -22.97 14.04 -11.25
N GLN A 644 -23.71 14.69 -12.15
CA GLN A 644 -23.62 16.13 -12.32
C GLN A 644 -24.07 16.87 -11.05
N ARG A 645 -25.18 16.46 -10.43
CA ARG A 645 -25.62 17.03 -9.14
C ARG A 645 -24.61 16.78 -8.03
N GLY A 646 -24.07 15.57 -7.92
CA GLY A 646 -23.04 15.24 -6.93
C GLY A 646 -21.78 16.08 -7.08
N ARG A 647 -21.33 16.32 -8.32
CA ARG A 647 -20.19 17.21 -8.60
C ARG A 647 -20.46 18.66 -8.18
N ILE A 648 -21.66 19.16 -8.44
CA ILE A 648 -22.07 20.49 -7.99
C ILE A 648 -22.06 20.54 -6.46
N ALA A 649 -22.59 19.53 -5.78
CA ALA A 649 -22.60 19.45 -4.32
C ALA A 649 -21.18 19.44 -3.71
N VAL A 650 -20.23 18.68 -4.28
CA VAL A 650 -18.83 18.69 -3.82
C VAL A 650 -18.17 20.06 -4.03
N ASN A 651 -18.46 20.72 -5.16
CA ASN A 651 -17.97 22.06 -5.45
C ASN A 651 -18.51 23.09 -4.44
N GLU A 652 -19.83 23.12 -4.23
CA GLU A 652 -20.47 24.01 -3.25
C GLU A 652 -19.94 23.75 -1.83
N TRP A 653 -19.79 22.49 -1.44
CA TRP A 653 -19.17 22.10 -0.18
C TRP A 653 -17.75 22.66 -0.04
N LEU A 654 -16.91 22.54 -1.07
CA LEU A 654 -15.53 23.01 -1.03
C LEU A 654 -15.47 24.53 -0.82
N LEU A 655 -16.29 25.28 -1.58
CA LEU A 655 -16.34 26.74 -1.49
C LEU A 655 -16.89 27.21 -0.13
N ASN A 656 -17.94 26.57 0.38
CA ASN A 656 -18.53 26.91 1.67
C ASN A 656 -17.57 26.57 2.82
N THR A 657 -16.90 25.41 2.77
CA THR A 657 -15.93 25.00 3.79
C THR A 657 -14.77 25.99 3.86
N ALA A 658 -14.21 26.38 2.71
CA ALA A 658 -13.14 27.37 2.65
C ALA A 658 -13.54 28.75 3.19
N GLN A 659 -14.82 29.13 3.10
CA GLN A 659 -15.33 30.40 3.64
C GLN A 659 -15.55 30.37 5.16
N VAL A 660 -15.84 29.21 5.74
CA VAL A 660 -16.10 29.04 7.18
C VAL A 660 -14.80 28.90 7.97
N LEU A 661 -13.77 28.31 7.37
CA LEU A 661 -12.44 28.18 7.97
C LEU A 661 -11.77 29.56 8.13
N ARG A 662 -10.86 29.70 9.11
CA ARG A 662 -9.99 30.89 9.20
C ARG A 662 -9.11 30.96 7.96
N GLU A 663 -8.74 32.15 7.49
CA GLU A 663 -7.97 32.32 6.24
C GLU A 663 -6.72 31.44 6.17
N SER A 664 -5.94 31.34 7.27
CA SER A 664 -4.76 30.47 7.33
C SER A 664 -5.11 28.98 7.24
N GLU A 665 -6.18 28.55 7.90
CA GLU A 665 -6.65 27.15 7.87
C GLU A 665 -7.22 26.79 6.50
N ALA A 666 -7.97 27.72 5.89
CA ALA A 666 -8.52 27.58 4.55
C ALA A 666 -7.39 27.44 3.53
N TRP A 667 -6.35 28.28 3.61
CA TRP A 667 -5.18 28.18 2.74
C TRP A 667 -4.44 26.85 2.94
N SER A 668 -4.14 26.46 4.18
CA SER A 668 -3.49 25.17 4.50
C SER A 668 -4.32 23.97 4.01
N PHE A 669 -5.65 24.01 4.18
CA PHE A 669 -6.58 23.00 3.67
C PHE A 669 -6.52 22.89 2.15
N LEU A 670 -6.63 24.01 1.43
CA LEU A 670 -6.62 24.02 -0.03
C LEU A 670 -5.26 23.55 -0.58
N GLN A 671 -4.15 23.95 0.06
CA GLN A 671 -2.82 23.43 -0.28
C GLN A 671 -2.69 21.93 0.00
N ALA A 672 -3.20 21.45 1.13
CA ALA A 672 -3.19 20.02 1.45
C ALA A 672 -4.04 19.23 0.44
N LEU A 673 -5.20 19.76 0.05
CA LEU A 673 -6.06 19.14 -0.96
C LEU A 673 -5.39 19.14 -2.33
N ASP A 674 -4.75 20.24 -2.75
CA ASP A 674 -3.99 20.32 -4.01
C ASP A 674 -2.82 19.32 -4.06
N ARG A 675 -2.12 19.11 -2.93
CA ARG A 675 -1.03 18.10 -2.83
C ARG A 675 -1.50 16.67 -2.96
N VAL A 676 -2.73 16.36 -2.51
CA VAL A 676 -3.30 15.01 -2.57
C VAL A 676 -4.09 14.81 -3.87
N LEU A 677 -4.56 15.89 -4.48
CA LEU A 677 -5.13 15.86 -5.81
C LEU A 677 -4.04 15.52 -6.84
N PRO A 678 -4.38 14.75 -7.89
CA PRO A 678 -3.49 14.62 -9.04
C PRO A 678 -3.18 16.00 -9.61
N TYR A 679 -2.00 16.15 -10.20
CA TYR A 679 -1.65 17.28 -11.05
C TYR A 679 -2.82 17.59 -12.00
N PRO A 680 -3.13 18.87 -12.29
CA PRO A 680 -4.23 19.25 -13.17
C PRO A 680 -4.10 18.56 -14.54
N ASP A 681 -4.77 17.43 -14.67
CA ASP A 681 -4.91 16.70 -15.91
C ASP A 681 -6.22 17.12 -16.56
N ARG A 682 -6.26 17.04 -17.89
CA ARG A 682 -7.30 17.60 -18.75
C ARG A 682 -8.61 16.81 -18.69
N THR A 683 -8.99 16.23 -17.55
CA THR A 683 -10.16 15.35 -17.43
C THR A 683 -11.36 16.06 -16.81
N LEU A 684 -12.55 15.75 -17.32
CA LEU A 684 -13.81 16.40 -16.92
C LEU A 684 -14.26 16.04 -15.49
N ALA A 685 -13.73 14.96 -14.90
CA ALA A 685 -14.17 14.47 -13.59
C ALA A 685 -13.59 15.27 -12.43
N LEU A 686 -12.29 15.57 -12.48
CA LEU A 686 -11.61 16.33 -11.43
C LEU A 686 -11.65 17.83 -11.69
N ARG A 687 -11.83 18.29 -12.93
CA ARG A 687 -12.08 19.71 -13.24
C ARG A 687 -13.20 20.32 -12.41
N ALA A 688 -14.27 19.56 -12.14
CA ALA A 688 -15.39 20.02 -11.34
C ALA A 688 -15.02 20.38 -9.88
N VAL A 689 -13.86 19.93 -9.40
CA VAL A 689 -13.33 20.23 -8.06
C VAL A 689 -12.05 21.05 -8.13
N GLN A 690 -11.17 20.78 -9.09
CA GLN A 690 -9.93 21.51 -9.34
C GLN A 690 -10.18 22.97 -9.73
N GLU A 691 -11.13 23.27 -10.62
CA GLU A 691 -11.42 24.66 -10.98
C GLU A 691 -11.92 25.47 -9.77
N PRO A 692 -12.92 25.01 -9.00
CA PRO A 692 -13.32 25.68 -7.76
C PRO A 692 -12.21 25.78 -6.72
N LEU A 693 -11.40 24.73 -6.56
CA LEU A 693 -10.23 24.73 -5.70
C LEU A 693 -9.27 25.86 -6.10
N TYR A 694 -8.83 25.90 -7.36
CA TYR A 694 -7.90 26.92 -7.83
C TYR A 694 -8.51 28.33 -7.78
N ARG A 695 -9.82 28.48 -8.00
CA ARG A 695 -10.51 29.75 -7.77
C ARG A 695 -10.51 30.16 -6.30
N ALA A 696 -10.74 29.24 -5.38
CA ALA A 696 -10.68 29.50 -3.94
C ALA A 696 -9.25 29.84 -3.52
N MET A 697 -8.26 29.11 -4.03
CA MET A 697 -6.84 29.39 -3.80
C MET A 697 -6.47 30.78 -4.31
N ALA A 698 -6.75 31.12 -5.57
CA ALA A 698 -6.44 32.44 -6.10
C ALA A 698 -7.07 33.60 -5.29
N ARG A 699 -8.26 33.38 -4.71
CA ARG A 699 -8.92 34.36 -3.83
C ARG A 699 -8.26 34.49 -2.45
N LEU A 700 -7.81 33.37 -1.88
CA LEU A 700 -7.25 33.28 -0.52
C LEU A 700 -5.72 33.33 -0.49
N ALA A 701 -5.06 33.47 -1.65
CA ALA A 701 -3.62 33.51 -1.76
C ALA A 701 -3.02 34.65 -0.92
N PRO A 702 -2.04 34.36 -0.04
CA PRO A 702 -1.45 35.31 0.90
C PRO A 702 -0.61 36.39 0.21
N ASP A 703 -0.11 36.13 -1.00
CA ASP A 703 0.65 37.09 -1.80
C ASP A 703 0.36 37.00 -3.31
N GLU A 704 0.90 37.94 -4.08
CA GLU A 704 0.74 37.97 -5.53
C GLU A 704 1.45 36.83 -6.27
N ALA A 705 2.47 36.22 -5.66
CA ALA A 705 3.23 35.12 -6.27
C ALA A 705 2.48 33.79 -6.17
N GLU A 706 1.80 33.52 -5.05
CA GLU A 706 0.91 32.36 -4.89
C GLU A 706 -0.44 32.55 -5.60
N ARG A 707 -0.84 33.80 -5.87
CA ARG A 707 -2.04 34.13 -6.65
C ARG A 707 -1.85 33.93 -8.16
N ALA A 708 -0.64 34.18 -8.66
CA ALA A 708 -0.26 34.06 -10.07
C ALA A 708 -0.04 32.60 -10.48
#